data_AF-A0A7S4CW14-F1
#
_entry.id   AF-A0A7S4CW14-F1
#
_cell.length_a   1.000
_cell.length_b   1.000
_cell.length_c   1.000
_cell.angle_alpha   90.00
_cell.angle_beta   90.00
_cell.angle_gamma   90.00
#
_symmetry.space_group_name_H-M   'P 1'
#
loop_
_entity.id
_entity.type
_entity.pdbx_description
1 polymer ?
#
loop_
_entity_poly.entity_id
_entity_poly.type
_entity_poly.pdbx_seq_one_letter_code
_entity_poly.pdbx_strand_id
1 'polypeptide(L)'
;MEPLLSTHNAMYHTNEHLRPAAPALKYSIVVGVVLASAYFLASPTAGVQELSAAMVQPATMQAQRALGVSPMQQGVVTNQGMLSASEERTGPVPKAAVPALSAAFHDVLRQNGVQGNWMLLGAVTFVASIFGYIMGRTRSAAAIPVQECQHVAVDTTSLSQSCRSTVQQNVALAATTGTKVGEGVLKVDEGGLEYAELTHPSGASAKVFTYGADVTSYVDASGTEWIAVRPDAKMDGSKPISGGLSHCFPQFGPGAIQQHGFARNVDWTVHSISESSVTYELTPSDYTRAMWDKPFKCLFTVTLKEDCLDTELVVENTGSAEAFDFQAALHSYFDISSIKNTSVGGSFSGKTFLNKMLDPPAEQVEERSEITIAEEYDRVYAGVNDPVLKDSGKGKQLKIVNSAGWKDTVLWNPYGNEGMGYDNFVCVESVAFTPVQLGAGEKWVGTMSLVPEPIPTAANLKVDEGGLEYAELTHPSGASAKVFTYGADVTSYVDASGTEWIAVRPDAKMDGSKPISGGLSHCFPQFGPGAIQQHGFARNVDWTVHSISESSVTYELTPSDYTRAMWDKPFKCLFTVTLKEDCLDTELVVENTGSAEAFDFQAALHSYFDISSIKNTSVGGSFSGKTFLNKMLDPPAEQVEERSEITIAEEYDRVYAGVN
;
A
#
# COMPACT_ATOMS: atom_id res chain seq x y z
N MET A 1 -61.32 -26.52 -38.66
CA MET A 1 -60.92 -27.94 -38.77
C MET A 1 -59.88 -28.19 -37.69
N GLU A 2 -60.10 -29.22 -36.90
CA GLU A 2 -59.09 -29.92 -36.08
C GLU A 2 -58.14 -30.77 -36.97
N PRO A 3 -57.15 -31.53 -36.43
CA PRO A 3 -56.29 -31.29 -35.25
C PRO A 3 -54.80 -31.71 -35.53
N LEU A 4 -53.97 -31.75 -34.47
CA LEU A 4 -53.15 -32.90 -33.98
C LEU A 4 -52.13 -32.35 -32.94
N LEU A 5 -52.12 -32.70 -31.63
CA LEU A 5 -51.84 -33.99 -30.95
C LEU A 5 -50.38 -34.48 -31.14
N SER A 6 -49.63 -34.97 -30.13
CA SER A 6 -49.95 -35.38 -28.74
C SER A 6 -48.68 -35.40 -27.83
N THR A 7 -48.64 -34.82 -26.62
CA THR A 7 -48.83 -35.37 -25.24
C THR A 7 -47.76 -36.27 -24.59
N HIS A 8 -47.74 -36.23 -23.23
CA HIS A 8 -47.04 -37.02 -22.17
C HIS A 8 -45.78 -36.34 -21.58
N ASN A 9 -45.75 -35.76 -20.37
CA ASN A 9 -46.61 -35.74 -19.16
C ASN A 9 -46.47 -36.92 -18.15
N ALA A 10 -46.61 -36.59 -16.86
CA ALA A 10 -46.61 -37.44 -15.64
C ALA A 10 -45.23 -37.87 -15.05
N MET A 11 -45.02 -37.95 -13.72
CA MET A 11 -45.78 -37.41 -12.56
C MET A 11 -44.91 -37.30 -11.28
N TYR A 12 -45.45 -36.61 -10.27
CA TYR A 12 -44.91 -36.47 -8.90
C TYR A 12 -44.77 -37.81 -8.14
N HIS A 13 -43.85 -37.87 -7.17
CA HIS A 13 -44.21 -38.20 -5.78
C HIS A 13 -43.17 -37.71 -4.74
N THR A 14 -43.68 -37.41 -3.55
CA THR A 14 -43.00 -36.90 -2.35
C THR A 14 -42.19 -37.96 -1.60
N ASN A 15 -41.15 -37.55 -0.86
CA ASN A 15 -40.86 -38.15 0.45
C ASN A 15 -40.08 -37.20 1.38
N GLU A 16 -40.51 -37.16 2.64
CA GLU A 16 -39.78 -36.54 3.75
C GLU A 16 -38.75 -37.51 4.36
N HIS A 17 -38.01 -37.01 5.36
CA HIS A 17 -37.12 -37.74 6.28
C HIS A 17 -35.77 -38.24 5.73
N LEU A 18 -34.69 -37.51 6.04
CA LEU A 18 -33.79 -37.82 7.17
C LEU A 18 -32.58 -36.86 7.16
N ARG A 19 -32.41 -36.05 8.21
CA ARG A 19 -31.15 -35.31 8.46
C ARG A 19 -30.22 -36.19 9.33
N PRO A 20 -28.97 -36.45 8.93
CA PRO A 20 -27.94 -36.90 9.86
C PRO A 20 -27.53 -35.74 10.76
N ALA A 21 -27.36 -36.00 12.07
CA ALA A 21 -26.84 -35.01 13.00
C ALA A 21 -25.31 -34.89 12.87
N ALA A 22 -24.79 -33.66 12.93
CA ALA A 22 -23.36 -33.41 13.03
C ALA A 22 -22.84 -33.76 14.45
N PRO A 23 -21.66 -34.38 14.60
CA PRO A 23 -21.06 -34.64 15.90
C PRO A 23 -20.41 -33.37 16.46
N ALA A 24 -20.77 -33.00 17.69
CA ALA A 24 -20.10 -31.92 18.41
C ALA A 24 -18.70 -32.36 18.85
N LEU A 25 -17.64 -31.75 18.29
CA LEU A 25 -16.29 -31.87 18.83
C LEU A 25 -16.15 -31.05 20.11
N LYS A 26 -15.73 -31.71 21.19
CA LYS A 26 -15.35 -31.03 22.45
C LYS A 26 -13.91 -30.55 22.34
N TYR A 27 -13.71 -29.23 22.32
CA TYR A 27 -12.40 -28.66 22.55
C TYR A 27 -11.95 -28.95 24.00
N SER A 28 -10.75 -29.51 24.15
CA SER A 28 -10.08 -29.65 25.44
C SER A 28 -8.93 -28.63 25.48
N ILE A 29 -9.02 -27.67 26.39
CA ILE A 29 -8.02 -26.60 26.53
C ILE A 29 -6.80 -27.16 27.27
N VAL A 30 -5.62 -27.03 26.67
CA VAL A 30 -4.33 -27.25 27.34
C VAL A 30 -3.70 -25.89 27.60
N VAL A 31 -3.63 -25.49 28.88
CA VAL A 31 -2.99 -24.23 29.28
C VAL A 31 -1.50 -24.48 29.48
N GLY A 32 -0.67 -23.98 28.56
CA GLY A 32 0.79 -23.93 28.71
C GLY A 32 1.21 -22.62 29.37
N VAL A 33 1.75 -22.69 30.59
CA VAL A 33 2.35 -21.51 31.27
C VAL A 33 3.82 -21.41 30.92
N VAL A 34 4.23 -20.30 30.30
CA VAL A 34 5.64 -19.97 30.07
C VAL A 34 6.10 -18.91 31.07
N LEU A 35 7.11 -19.25 31.87
CA LEU A 35 7.74 -18.32 32.82
C LEU A 35 8.92 -17.59 32.15
N ALA A 36 8.78 -16.30 31.90
CA ALA A 36 9.89 -15.45 31.49
C ALA A 36 10.78 -15.10 32.69
N SER A 37 12.07 -15.41 32.61
CA SER A 37 13.08 -15.01 33.60
C SER A 37 13.84 -13.78 33.13
N ALA A 38 13.61 -12.63 33.77
CA ALA A 38 14.32 -11.40 33.45
C ALA A 38 15.69 -11.33 34.15
N TYR A 39 16.76 -11.15 33.38
CA TYR A 39 18.09 -10.80 33.90
C TYR A 39 18.31 -9.29 33.78
N PHE A 40 18.48 -8.61 34.91
CA PHE A 40 19.06 -7.26 34.97
C PHE A 40 20.57 -7.38 35.17
N LEU A 41 21.36 -6.74 34.31
CA LEU A 41 22.77 -6.42 34.56
C LEU A 41 22.97 -4.91 34.43
N ALA A 42 23.26 -4.28 35.56
CA ALA A 42 23.69 -2.89 35.62
C ALA A 42 25.21 -2.80 35.37
N SER A 43 25.63 -1.83 34.56
CA SER A 43 27.04 -1.47 34.36
C SER A 43 27.35 -0.12 35.03
N PRO A 44 28.46 0.01 35.79
CA PRO A 44 28.79 1.25 36.49
C PRO A 44 29.72 2.19 35.71
N THR A 45 29.30 3.46 35.64
CA THR A 45 30.10 4.70 35.75
C THR A 45 31.49 4.86 35.11
N ALA A 46 31.55 5.94 34.32
CA ALA A 46 32.56 7.03 34.36
C ALA A 46 33.88 6.91 33.57
N GLY A 47 34.03 7.84 32.62
CA GLY A 47 35.29 8.39 32.15
C GLY A 47 35.09 9.88 31.85
N VAL A 48 35.71 10.76 32.63
CA VAL A 48 35.66 12.22 32.45
C VAL A 48 36.94 12.68 31.78
N GLN A 49 36.83 13.52 30.74
CA GLN A 49 37.93 14.40 30.35
C GLN A 49 37.40 15.73 29.79
N GLU A 50 38.10 16.81 30.09
CA GLU A 50 37.60 18.18 30.01
C GLU A 50 37.91 18.92 28.68
N LEU A 51 36.93 19.74 28.28
CA LEU A 51 37.05 21.14 27.81
C LEU A 51 38.09 21.54 26.74
N SER A 52 37.58 22.13 25.66
CA SER A 52 37.91 23.52 25.31
C SER A 52 36.64 24.28 24.89
N ALA A 53 36.57 25.61 25.08
CA ALA A 53 35.30 26.33 25.18
C ALA A 53 35.18 27.59 24.30
N ALA A 54 33.96 27.85 23.79
CA ALA A 54 33.33 29.12 23.39
C ALA A 54 31.97 28.78 22.71
N MET A 55 30.82 29.45 22.89
CA MET A 55 30.45 30.73 23.54
C MET A 55 29.12 30.63 24.34
N VAL A 56 28.74 31.72 25.01
CA VAL A 56 27.67 31.88 26.03
C VAL A 56 27.10 33.30 25.84
N GLN A 57 25.79 33.64 25.91
CA GLN A 57 24.47 33.00 26.15
C GLN A 57 23.37 34.05 25.79
N PRO A 58 22.04 33.89 26.07
CA PRO A 58 21.16 32.71 26.22
C PRO A 58 19.84 32.83 25.40
N ALA A 59 19.03 31.76 25.37
CA ALA A 59 17.60 31.85 25.01
C ALA A 59 16.73 31.05 26.01
N THR A 60 15.62 31.62 26.46
CA THR A 60 14.71 31.02 27.46
C THR A 60 13.24 31.14 27.07
N MET A 61 12.51 30.06 27.35
CA MET A 61 11.06 29.92 27.53
C MET A 61 10.09 29.84 26.32
N GLN A 62 9.49 28.65 26.22
CA GLN A 62 8.05 28.35 26.21
C GLN A 62 7.17 28.71 25.00
N ALA A 63 6.92 27.67 24.19
CA ALA A 63 5.63 26.96 24.08
C ALA A 63 4.30 27.73 23.94
N GLN A 64 3.62 27.43 22.82
CA GLN A 64 2.18 27.28 22.60
C GLN A 64 1.24 28.49 22.75
N ARG A 65 0.58 28.82 21.63
CA ARG A 65 -0.87 29.07 21.60
C ARG A 65 -1.49 28.66 20.26
N ALA A 66 -2.41 27.70 20.31
CA ALA A 66 -3.42 27.48 19.28
C ALA A 66 -4.65 28.37 19.55
N LEU A 67 -5.64 28.29 18.65
CA LEU A 67 -6.97 28.94 18.71
C LEU A 67 -6.97 30.45 18.39
N GLY A 68 -6.88 30.75 17.09
CA GLY A 68 -7.37 32.02 16.54
C GLY A 68 -8.87 31.93 16.25
N VAL A 69 -9.62 32.97 16.66
CA VAL A 69 -11.02 33.20 16.26
C VAL A 69 -11.07 34.55 15.54
N SER A 70 -11.81 34.61 14.43
CA SER A 70 -11.86 35.77 13.52
C SER A 70 -12.60 37.00 14.11
N PRO A 71 -12.40 38.22 13.57
CA PRO A 71 -12.71 39.47 14.29
C PRO A 71 -14.15 39.96 14.15
N MET A 72 -14.63 40.71 15.15
CA MET A 72 -15.89 41.46 15.10
C MET A 72 -15.74 42.80 14.37
N GLN A 73 -16.73 43.14 13.55
CA GLN A 73 -16.97 44.51 13.07
C GLN A 73 -17.61 45.38 14.18
N GLN A 74 -17.45 46.70 14.05
CA GLN A 74 -18.11 47.69 14.89
C GLN A 74 -19.61 47.81 14.53
N GLY A 75 -20.50 47.77 15.52
CA GLY A 75 -21.95 47.86 15.32
C GLY A 75 -22.68 48.43 16.55
N VAL A 76 -23.42 49.51 16.33
CA VAL A 76 -24.12 50.38 17.30
C VAL A 76 -25.07 49.66 18.27
N VAL A 77 -25.15 50.16 19.51
CA VAL A 77 -26.05 49.73 20.59
C VAL A 77 -27.51 50.19 20.37
N THR A 78 -28.48 49.28 20.55
CA THR A 78 -29.84 49.60 21.01
C THR A 78 -30.39 48.56 21.99
N ASN A 79 -31.19 49.01 22.96
CA ASN A 79 -31.76 48.22 24.07
C ASN A 79 -32.85 47.23 23.63
N GLN A 80 -32.96 46.08 24.32
CA GLN A 80 -34.13 45.70 25.15
C GLN A 80 -33.97 44.33 25.83
N GLY A 81 -34.53 44.16 27.05
CA GLY A 81 -35.23 42.91 27.42
C GLY A 81 -34.58 41.89 28.38
N MET A 82 -34.60 42.20 29.68
CA MET A 82 -34.94 41.28 30.81
C MET A 82 -34.29 39.87 30.98
N LEU A 83 -33.64 39.72 32.16
CA LEU A 83 -33.82 38.65 33.19
C LEU A 83 -33.45 37.18 32.83
N SER A 84 -32.86 36.36 33.71
CA SER A 84 -32.72 36.40 35.19
C SER A 84 -31.43 35.74 35.73
N ALA A 85 -31.19 35.90 37.04
CA ALA A 85 -30.12 35.29 37.88
C ALA A 85 -29.98 33.75 37.76
N SER A 86 -28.92 33.06 38.22
CA SER A 86 -28.00 33.26 39.37
C SER A 86 -26.60 32.64 39.10
N GLU A 87 -25.46 33.13 39.60
CA GLU A 87 -24.81 32.85 40.92
C GLU A 87 -24.74 31.34 41.28
N GLU A 88 -23.63 30.71 41.72
CA GLU A 88 -22.32 31.14 42.29
C GLU A 88 -21.16 30.32 41.63
N ARG A 89 -19.91 30.77 41.42
CA ARG A 89 -18.81 31.23 42.31
C ARG A 89 -18.17 30.19 43.28
N THR A 90 -17.07 29.60 42.79
CA THR A 90 -15.73 29.47 43.46
C THR A 90 -15.58 28.68 44.78
N GLY A 91 -14.76 27.62 44.75
CA GLY A 91 -14.09 27.01 45.92
C GLY A 91 -12.97 26.04 45.50
N PRO A 92 -11.77 26.01 46.13
CA PRO A 92 -10.57 25.41 45.52
C PRO A 92 -10.23 23.97 45.94
N VAL A 93 -9.39 23.34 45.11
CA VAL A 93 -8.82 21.98 45.24
C VAL A 93 -7.82 21.84 46.41
N PRO A 94 -7.87 20.74 47.18
CA PRO A 94 -6.75 20.22 47.97
C PRO A 94 -6.09 18.98 47.31
N LYS A 95 -4.78 18.83 47.52
CA LYS A 95 -3.97 17.68 47.05
C LYS A 95 -4.22 16.42 47.89
N ALA A 96 -4.46 15.27 47.25
CA ALA A 96 -3.85 13.95 47.56
C ALA A 96 -4.54 12.82 46.77
N ALA A 97 -3.79 12.03 46.01
CA ALA A 97 -4.23 10.76 45.45
C ALA A 97 -3.06 9.78 45.25
N VAL A 98 -3.35 8.48 45.35
CA VAL A 98 -2.45 7.30 45.51
C VAL A 98 -2.12 7.04 47.00
N PRO A 99 -2.70 5.99 47.63
CA PRO A 99 -2.71 4.62 47.10
C PRO A 99 -4.08 3.89 47.10
N ALA A 100 -4.40 3.20 46.01
CA ALA A 100 -5.55 2.29 45.93
C ALA A 100 -5.30 1.10 44.97
N LEU A 101 -4.19 0.38 45.15
CA LEU A 101 -3.83 -0.79 44.33
C LEU A 101 -3.29 -1.99 45.14
N SER A 102 -3.52 -1.99 46.46
CA SER A 102 -3.13 -3.10 47.35
C SER A 102 -4.29 -4.01 47.77
N ALA A 103 -5.55 -3.62 47.51
CA ALA A 103 -6.73 -4.36 47.96
C ALA A 103 -7.15 -5.47 46.98
N ALA A 104 -7.14 -5.21 45.66
CA ALA A 104 -7.56 -6.17 44.64
C ALA A 104 -6.63 -7.40 44.55
N PHE A 105 -5.34 -7.24 44.85
CA PHE A 105 -4.36 -8.32 44.73
C PHE A 105 -4.50 -9.41 45.82
N HIS A 106 -4.99 -9.04 47.01
CA HIS A 106 -5.15 -9.98 48.12
C HIS A 106 -6.38 -10.88 48.00
N ASP A 107 -7.45 -10.45 47.32
CA ASP A 107 -8.62 -11.30 47.07
C ASP A 107 -8.36 -12.36 45.98
N VAL A 108 -7.64 -12.00 44.92
CA VAL A 108 -7.23 -12.94 43.85
C VAL A 108 -6.37 -14.07 44.40
N LEU A 109 -5.46 -13.79 45.35
CA LEU A 109 -4.61 -14.80 45.98
C LEU A 109 -5.37 -15.73 46.93
N ARG A 110 -6.49 -15.28 47.54
CA ARG A 110 -7.35 -16.15 48.36
C ARG A 110 -8.21 -17.09 47.51
N GLN A 111 -8.72 -16.63 46.37
CA GLN A 111 -9.59 -17.44 45.51
C GLN A 111 -8.83 -18.58 44.81
N ASN A 112 -7.50 -18.48 44.67
CA ASN A 112 -6.65 -19.47 43.99
C ASN A 112 -5.88 -20.42 44.95
N GLY A 113 -6.24 -20.49 46.23
CA GLY A 113 -5.83 -21.60 47.12
C GLY A 113 -4.36 -21.66 47.56
N VAL A 114 -3.57 -20.60 47.36
CA VAL A 114 -2.15 -20.59 47.75
C VAL A 114 -2.01 -20.20 49.23
N GLN A 115 -1.70 -21.18 50.09
CA GLN A 115 -1.24 -20.93 51.46
C GLN A 115 0.27 -21.18 51.59
N GLY A 116 1.03 -20.15 51.91
CA GLY A 116 2.47 -20.24 52.16
C GLY A 116 3.01 -18.97 52.80
N ASN A 117 3.56 -19.09 54.00
CA ASN A 117 3.99 -17.96 54.84
C ASN A 117 5.53 -17.84 54.80
N TRP A 118 6.08 -16.68 54.45
CA TRP A 118 7.54 -16.45 54.49
C TRP A 118 7.89 -15.10 55.12
N MET A 119 8.55 -15.17 56.28
CA MET A 119 9.21 -14.06 56.96
C MET A 119 10.70 -13.98 56.60
N LEU A 120 11.30 -12.81 56.83
CA LEU A 120 12.73 -12.52 56.70
C LEU A 120 13.64 -13.44 57.55
N LEU A 121 14.73 -13.90 56.92
CA LEU A 121 16.14 -13.95 57.38
C LEU A 121 16.94 -14.50 56.17
N GLY A 122 18.24 -14.30 55.95
CA GLY A 122 19.41 -13.98 56.76
C GLY A 122 20.61 -14.65 56.04
N ALA A 123 21.80 -14.04 56.01
CA ALA A 123 22.83 -14.37 55.01
C ALA A 123 23.80 -15.54 55.37
N VAL A 124 24.67 -15.88 54.39
CA VAL A 124 26.04 -16.49 54.50
C VAL A 124 26.22 -18.01 54.15
N THR A 125 27.17 -18.30 53.22
CA THR A 125 27.82 -19.60 52.86
C THR A 125 26.94 -20.71 52.24
N PHE A 126 27.41 -21.68 51.43
CA PHE A 126 28.77 -22.17 51.06
C PHE A 126 28.82 -22.71 49.60
N VAL A 127 29.97 -23.28 49.19
CA VAL A 127 30.37 -23.61 47.80
C VAL A 127 30.18 -25.10 47.40
N ALA A 128 29.95 -25.32 46.09
CA ALA A 128 30.15 -26.54 45.28
C ALA A 128 29.27 -27.79 45.49
N SER A 129 28.47 -28.11 44.45
CA SER A 129 28.47 -29.42 43.76
C SER A 129 27.62 -29.36 42.48
N ILE A 130 28.21 -29.65 41.32
CA ILE A 130 27.67 -30.37 40.13
C ILE A 130 28.68 -30.19 38.99
N PHE A 131 29.57 -31.18 38.86
CA PHE A 131 30.23 -31.58 37.62
C PHE A 131 30.55 -33.06 37.80
N GLY A 132 29.64 -33.93 37.35
CA GLY A 132 29.57 -35.30 37.89
C GLY A 132 28.71 -36.29 37.11
N TYR A 133 28.51 -36.08 35.81
CA TYR A 133 28.04 -37.05 34.81
C TYR A 133 28.49 -36.43 33.47
N ILE A 134 29.41 -36.98 32.69
CA ILE A 134 29.50 -38.35 32.18
C ILE A 134 30.97 -38.79 32.14
N MET A 135 31.29 -40.00 32.61
CA MET A 135 32.52 -40.69 32.22
C MET A 135 32.20 -42.10 31.69
N GLY A 136 32.56 -42.34 30.43
CA GLY A 136 32.19 -43.54 29.68
C GLY A 136 33.29 -44.02 28.74
N ARG A 137 34.41 -44.48 29.31
CA ARG A 137 35.48 -45.30 28.67
C ARG A 137 36.28 -44.65 27.53
N THR A 138 37.58 -44.51 27.74
CA THR A 138 38.57 -45.45 27.16
C THR A 138 39.93 -45.29 27.84
N ARG A 139 40.73 -46.37 27.86
CA ARG A 139 42.13 -46.36 28.30
C ARG A 139 43.04 -46.34 27.07
N SER A 140 44.12 -45.56 27.10
CA SER A 140 45.50 -46.07 27.00
C SER A 140 46.51 -44.94 27.19
N ALA A 141 47.70 -45.29 27.67
CA ALA A 141 48.74 -44.34 28.03
C ALA A 141 49.88 -44.33 27.01
N ALA A 142 50.54 -43.17 26.86
CA ALA A 142 51.93 -43.06 26.47
C ALA A 142 52.49 -41.75 27.05
N ALA A 143 53.67 -41.79 27.66
CA ALA A 143 54.37 -40.63 28.20
C ALA A 143 55.73 -40.48 27.50
N ILE A 144 56.08 -39.26 27.11
CA ILE A 144 57.40 -38.86 26.59
C ILE A 144 57.75 -37.51 27.27
N PRO A 145 58.99 -37.29 27.75
CA PRO A 145 59.27 -36.24 28.72
C PRO A 145 59.49 -34.86 28.10
N VAL A 146 59.19 -33.81 28.87
CA VAL A 146 59.54 -32.42 28.55
C VAL A 146 60.81 -32.04 29.31
N GLN A 147 61.76 -31.45 28.59
CA GLN A 147 63.03 -30.95 29.10
C GLN A 147 62.89 -29.45 29.40
N GLU A 148 63.40 -28.98 30.54
CA GLU A 148 63.31 -27.57 30.93
C GLU A 148 64.09 -26.64 29.98
N CYS A 149 63.50 -25.50 29.63
CA CYS A 149 64.26 -24.31 29.23
C CYS A 149 63.46 -23.02 29.57
N GLN A 150 64.15 -21.89 29.68
CA GLN A 150 63.71 -20.73 30.46
C GLN A 150 62.96 -19.65 29.66
N HIS A 151 62.21 -18.83 30.39
CA HIS A 151 61.72 -17.47 30.06
C HIS A 151 60.84 -17.27 28.82
N VAL A 152 59.69 -16.61 29.01
CA VAL A 152 59.43 -15.20 28.62
C VAL A 152 58.02 -14.85 29.14
N ALA A 153 57.86 -13.68 29.77
CA ALA A 153 56.53 -13.14 30.06
C ALA A 153 55.95 -12.52 28.78
N VAL A 154 54.84 -13.04 28.28
CA VAL A 154 54.15 -12.50 27.10
C VAL A 154 52.96 -11.66 27.57
N ASP A 155 52.93 -10.41 27.12
CA ASP A 155 51.89 -9.43 27.46
C ASP A 155 50.56 -9.81 26.80
N THR A 156 49.55 -10.12 27.62
CA THR A 156 48.24 -10.60 27.17
C THR A 156 47.35 -9.53 26.54
N THR A 157 47.77 -8.26 26.55
CA THR A 157 46.99 -7.18 25.94
C THR A 157 47.06 -7.17 24.40
N SER A 158 48.22 -7.48 23.81
CA SER A 158 48.47 -7.41 22.36
C SER A 158 47.69 -8.45 21.55
N LEU A 159 47.53 -9.67 22.09
CA LEU A 159 46.74 -10.75 21.47
C LEU A 159 45.25 -10.39 21.36
N SER A 160 44.73 -9.56 22.27
CA SER A 160 43.31 -9.17 22.26
C SER A 160 42.97 -8.16 21.15
N GLN A 161 43.91 -7.29 20.78
CA GLN A 161 43.75 -6.34 19.68
C GLN A 161 43.99 -7.01 18.32
N SER A 162 45.03 -7.86 18.21
CA SER A 162 45.33 -8.60 16.98
C SER A 162 44.17 -9.52 16.55
N CYS A 163 43.57 -10.28 17.47
CA CYS A 163 42.39 -11.09 17.15
C CYS A 163 41.17 -10.24 16.75
N ARG A 164 40.95 -9.06 17.35
CA ARG A 164 39.85 -8.17 16.95
C ARG A 164 40.09 -7.56 15.57
N SER A 165 41.30 -7.12 15.26
CA SER A 165 41.64 -6.59 13.93
C SER A 165 41.53 -7.66 12.85
N THR A 166 41.95 -8.89 13.11
CA THR A 166 41.84 -9.99 12.14
C THR A 166 40.39 -10.44 11.94
N VAL A 167 39.56 -10.45 12.99
CA VAL A 167 38.11 -10.72 12.83
C VAL A 167 37.43 -9.59 12.05
N GLN A 168 37.70 -8.31 12.37
CA GLN A 168 37.13 -7.18 11.62
C GLN A 168 37.62 -7.13 10.16
N GLN A 169 38.90 -7.45 9.89
CA GLN A 169 39.42 -7.55 8.53
C GLN A 169 38.85 -8.75 7.76
N ASN A 170 38.62 -9.89 8.41
CA ASN A 170 38.01 -11.05 7.75
C ASN A 170 36.51 -10.85 7.46
N VAL A 171 35.78 -10.12 8.33
CA VAL A 171 34.40 -9.71 8.05
C VAL A 171 34.37 -8.69 6.89
N ALA A 172 35.29 -7.71 6.87
CA ALA A 172 35.40 -6.76 5.76
C ALA A 172 35.82 -7.42 4.42
N LEU A 173 36.64 -8.48 4.46
CA LEU A 173 36.98 -9.28 3.28
C LEU A 173 35.80 -10.14 2.80
N ALA A 174 35.03 -10.74 3.71
CA ALA A 174 33.84 -11.52 3.38
C ALA A 174 32.76 -10.65 2.71
N ALA A 175 32.56 -9.42 3.23
CA ALA A 175 31.66 -8.43 2.64
C ALA A 175 32.05 -7.96 1.21
N THR A 176 33.25 -8.31 0.73
CA THR A 176 33.72 -7.98 -0.63
C THR A 176 33.87 -9.19 -1.57
N THR A 177 33.58 -10.42 -1.11
CA THR A 177 33.63 -11.64 -1.93
C THR A 177 32.26 -12.27 -2.08
N GLY A 178 31.43 -11.70 -2.97
CA GLY A 178 30.11 -12.25 -3.26
C GLY A 178 30.15 -13.54 -4.09
N THR A 179 29.23 -14.47 -3.81
CA THR A 179 29.08 -15.72 -4.56
C THR A 179 28.49 -15.42 -5.94
N LYS A 180 29.24 -15.71 -7.02
CA LYS A 180 28.72 -15.61 -8.39
C LYS A 180 27.73 -16.73 -8.68
N VAL A 181 26.52 -16.37 -9.07
CA VAL A 181 25.50 -17.29 -9.57
C VAL A 181 24.96 -16.70 -10.88
N GLY A 182 25.15 -17.39 -12.01
CA GLY A 182 24.81 -16.81 -13.32
C GLY A 182 25.59 -15.51 -13.61
N GLU A 183 24.87 -14.47 -14.04
CA GLU A 183 25.43 -13.14 -14.30
C GLU A 183 25.43 -12.22 -13.07
N GLY A 184 24.61 -12.53 -12.05
CA GLY A 184 24.52 -11.79 -10.80
C GLY A 184 25.51 -12.24 -9.70
N VAL A 185 25.46 -11.53 -8.58
CA VAL A 185 26.33 -11.74 -7.41
C VAL A 185 25.49 -11.65 -6.14
N LEU A 186 25.49 -12.72 -5.33
CA LEU A 186 24.98 -12.65 -3.96
C LEU A 186 25.99 -11.91 -3.08
N LYS A 187 25.49 -10.99 -2.25
CA LYS A 187 26.23 -10.30 -1.19
C LYS A 187 25.90 -10.91 0.16
N VAL A 188 26.71 -10.64 1.17
CA VAL A 188 26.47 -11.07 2.56
C VAL A 188 26.27 -9.82 3.42
N ASP A 189 25.27 -9.83 4.30
CA ASP A 189 25.01 -8.74 5.23
C ASP A 189 25.87 -8.82 6.52
N GLU A 190 25.68 -7.89 7.45
CA GLU A 190 26.45 -7.90 8.72
C GLU A 190 26.09 -9.06 9.65
N GLY A 191 24.90 -9.65 9.51
CA GLY A 191 24.45 -10.80 10.27
C GLY A 191 24.86 -12.16 9.68
N GLY A 192 25.36 -12.16 8.44
CA GLY A 192 25.87 -13.34 7.73
C GLY A 192 24.87 -13.99 6.77
N LEU A 193 23.75 -13.33 6.47
CA LEU A 193 22.76 -13.81 5.50
C LEU A 193 23.11 -13.36 4.07
N GLU A 194 22.90 -14.25 3.09
CA GLU A 194 23.09 -13.94 1.68
C GLU A 194 21.87 -13.19 1.10
N TYR A 195 22.13 -12.21 0.23
CA TYR A 195 21.09 -11.46 -0.49
C TYR A 195 21.50 -11.09 -1.92
N ALA A 196 20.53 -11.03 -2.82
CA ALA A 196 20.64 -10.37 -4.11
C ALA A 196 20.40 -8.87 -3.93
N GLU A 197 21.28 -8.04 -4.49
CA GLU A 197 21.05 -6.60 -4.61
C GLU A 197 20.68 -6.29 -6.06
N LEU A 198 19.47 -5.78 -6.27
CA LEU A 198 18.96 -5.39 -7.58
C LEU A 198 19.16 -3.88 -7.76
N THR A 199 19.53 -3.45 -8.96
CA THR A 199 19.77 -2.04 -9.32
C THR A 199 19.22 -1.74 -10.70
N HIS A 200 18.68 -0.53 -10.89
CA HIS A 200 18.19 -0.04 -12.17
C HIS A 200 18.92 1.26 -12.58
N PRO A 201 19.16 1.53 -13.89
CA PRO A 201 19.81 2.76 -14.35
C PRO A 201 19.15 4.07 -13.93
N SER A 202 17.87 4.06 -13.52
CA SER A 202 17.17 5.21 -12.94
C SER A 202 17.62 5.57 -11.52
N GLY A 203 18.42 4.72 -10.87
CA GLY A 203 18.85 4.87 -9.48
C GLY A 203 18.00 4.06 -8.48
N ALA A 204 16.90 3.44 -8.92
CA ALA A 204 16.13 2.53 -8.09
C ALA A 204 16.95 1.28 -7.69
N SER A 205 16.69 0.72 -6.52
CA SER A 205 17.36 -0.49 -6.02
C SER A 205 16.49 -1.32 -5.08
N ALA A 206 16.81 -2.60 -4.91
CA ALA A 206 16.13 -3.48 -3.96
C ALA A 206 17.08 -4.52 -3.35
N LYS A 207 16.73 -5.08 -2.19
CA LYS A 207 17.48 -6.19 -1.56
C LYS A 207 16.56 -7.36 -1.27
N VAL A 208 16.96 -8.56 -1.71
CA VAL A 208 16.19 -9.80 -1.56
C VAL A 208 17.07 -10.88 -0.96
N PHE A 209 16.77 -11.31 0.26
CA PHE A 209 17.55 -12.32 0.99
C PHE A 209 17.26 -13.74 0.50
N THR A 210 18.26 -14.63 0.52
CA THR A 210 18.06 -16.08 0.31
C THR A 210 17.12 -16.64 1.37
N TYR A 211 17.32 -16.21 2.61
CA TYR A 211 16.55 -16.64 3.77
C TYR A 211 15.12 -16.10 3.67
N GLY A 212 14.18 -17.02 3.46
CA GLY A 212 12.76 -16.73 3.24
C GLY A 212 12.40 -16.18 1.86
N ALA A 213 13.36 -16.03 0.93
CA ALA A 213 13.23 -15.25 -0.31
C ALA A 213 12.73 -13.80 -0.06
N ASP A 214 13.10 -13.22 1.08
CA ASP A 214 12.46 -12.03 1.62
C ASP A 214 13.01 -10.73 1.02
N VAL A 215 12.15 -9.91 0.44
CA VAL A 215 12.49 -8.55 -0.03
C VAL A 215 12.46 -7.60 1.16
N THR A 216 13.61 -7.04 1.53
CA THR A 216 13.76 -6.25 2.76
C THR A 216 14.03 -4.76 2.53
N SER A 217 14.15 -4.34 1.26
CA SER A 217 14.39 -2.95 0.86
C SER A 217 13.94 -2.77 -0.59
N TYR A 218 13.25 -1.67 -0.88
CA TYR A 218 12.95 -1.17 -2.21
C TYR A 218 13.02 0.36 -2.18
N VAL A 219 14.10 0.89 -2.75
CA VAL A 219 14.34 2.32 -2.89
C VAL A 219 13.96 2.74 -4.32
N ASP A 220 13.02 3.68 -4.45
CA ASP A 220 12.62 4.21 -5.76
C ASP A 220 13.67 5.14 -6.39
N ALA A 221 13.48 5.50 -7.66
CA ALA A 221 14.43 6.31 -8.43
C ALA A 221 14.73 7.71 -7.84
N SER A 222 13.91 8.20 -6.89
CA SER A 222 14.15 9.46 -6.18
C SER A 222 14.83 9.29 -4.82
N GLY A 223 15.08 8.06 -4.38
CA GLY A 223 15.69 7.74 -3.09
C GLY A 223 14.69 7.53 -1.94
N THR A 224 13.40 7.28 -2.20
CA THR A 224 12.44 6.92 -1.15
C THR A 224 12.46 5.41 -0.91
N GLU A 225 12.76 4.99 0.33
CA GLU A 225 12.58 3.60 0.79
C GLU A 225 11.09 3.32 1.04
N TRP A 226 10.67 2.11 0.68
CA TRP A 226 9.27 1.67 0.75
C TRP A 226 9.07 0.44 1.64
N ILE A 227 10.10 -0.36 1.90
CA ILE A 227 10.01 -1.59 2.69
C ILE A 227 10.63 -1.39 4.07
N ALA A 228 9.90 -1.77 5.11
CA ALA A 228 10.37 -1.70 6.49
C ALA A 228 10.95 -3.04 6.97
N VAL A 229 12.04 -2.95 7.71
CA VAL A 229 12.51 -4.01 8.62
C VAL A 229 12.44 -3.47 10.04
N ARG A 230 11.79 -4.23 10.94
CA ARG A 230 11.59 -3.79 12.33
C ARG A 230 12.94 -3.68 13.07
N PRO A 231 13.07 -2.74 14.01
CA PRO A 231 14.30 -2.56 14.80
C PRO A 231 14.65 -3.78 15.68
N ASP A 232 13.71 -4.70 15.93
CA ASP A 232 13.90 -5.95 16.68
C ASP A 232 14.01 -7.21 15.79
N ALA A 233 14.18 -7.03 14.48
CA ALA A 233 14.50 -8.11 13.55
C ALA A 233 15.82 -8.81 13.91
N LYS A 234 15.96 -10.06 13.47
CA LYS A 234 17.21 -10.82 13.56
C LYS A 234 17.61 -11.24 12.17
N MET A 235 18.75 -10.74 11.72
CA MET A 235 19.32 -11.00 10.40
C MET A 235 20.37 -12.13 10.49
N ASP A 236 20.08 -13.18 11.27
CA ASP A 236 21.03 -14.25 11.60
C ASP A 236 20.50 -15.66 11.27
N GLY A 237 19.35 -15.74 10.58
CA GLY A 237 18.68 -16.99 10.21
C GLY A 237 18.09 -17.79 11.38
N SER A 238 18.17 -17.29 12.63
CA SER A 238 17.66 -18.00 13.81
C SER A 238 16.14 -18.00 13.94
N LYS A 239 15.48 -17.02 13.30
CA LYS A 239 14.02 -16.85 13.20
C LYS A 239 13.70 -16.11 11.89
N PRO A 240 12.43 -16.09 11.44
CA PRO A 240 12.01 -15.24 10.32
C PRO A 240 12.40 -13.78 10.51
N ILE A 241 12.82 -13.14 9.41
CA ILE A 241 13.04 -11.69 9.37
C ILE A 241 11.73 -11.00 9.76
N SER A 242 11.84 -10.01 10.65
CA SER A 242 10.67 -9.29 11.18
C SER A 242 10.49 -8.02 10.37
N GLY A 243 9.99 -8.15 9.15
CA GLY A 243 9.95 -7.09 8.15
C GLY A 243 9.68 -7.64 6.76
N GLY A 244 9.98 -6.84 5.75
CA GLY A 244 10.07 -7.28 4.36
C GLY A 244 8.75 -7.68 3.70
N LEU A 245 8.85 -8.53 2.68
CA LEU A 245 7.73 -9.19 1.99
C LEU A 245 7.64 -10.67 2.43
N SER A 246 7.77 -10.90 3.74
CA SER A 246 7.89 -12.22 4.37
C SER A 246 6.79 -13.20 3.92
N HIS A 247 7.19 -14.34 3.37
CA HIS A 247 6.27 -15.35 2.85
C HIS A 247 5.54 -16.14 3.95
N CYS A 248 4.21 -16.14 3.90
CA CYS A 248 3.36 -17.05 4.67
C CYS A 248 2.92 -18.21 3.78
N PHE A 249 3.48 -19.40 3.93
CA PHE A 249 3.13 -20.58 3.11
C PHE A 249 3.55 -21.87 3.81
N PRO A 250 2.77 -22.98 3.74
CA PRO A 250 1.48 -23.16 3.04
C PRO A 250 0.25 -22.83 3.90
N GLN A 251 0.42 -22.13 5.02
CA GLN A 251 -0.64 -21.74 5.96
C GLN A 251 -0.45 -20.27 6.30
N PHE A 252 -1.54 -19.49 6.37
CA PHE A 252 -1.47 -18.07 6.76
C PHE A 252 -1.63 -17.91 8.28
N GLY A 253 -2.83 -18.17 8.79
CA GLY A 253 -3.14 -18.01 10.21
C GLY A 253 -2.67 -19.15 11.11
N PRO A 254 -3.20 -19.22 12.36
CA PRO A 254 -3.12 -20.42 13.20
C PRO A 254 -3.77 -21.63 12.50
N GLY A 255 -3.26 -22.83 12.75
CA GLY A 255 -3.76 -24.04 12.10
C GLY A 255 -3.00 -25.30 12.50
N ALA A 256 -2.89 -26.26 11.57
CA ALA A 256 -2.28 -27.57 11.81
C ALA A 256 -0.75 -27.52 11.92
N ILE A 257 -0.12 -26.55 11.24
CA ILE A 257 1.32 -26.25 11.35
C ILE A 257 1.52 -24.90 12.07
N GLN A 258 2.77 -24.53 12.31
CA GLN A 258 3.13 -23.24 12.92
C GLN A 258 2.52 -22.06 12.13
N GLN A 259 2.20 -20.97 12.83
CA GLN A 259 1.57 -19.78 12.24
C GLN A 259 2.43 -19.20 11.11
N HIS A 260 1.80 -18.85 9.99
CA HIS A 260 2.42 -18.44 8.72
C HIS A 260 3.29 -19.51 8.01
N GLY A 261 3.20 -20.78 8.41
CA GLY A 261 3.87 -21.89 7.73
C GLY A 261 5.39 -21.86 7.87
N PHE A 262 6.14 -22.22 6.82
CA PHE A 262 7.59 -22.45 6.89
C PHE A 262 8.42 -21.76 5.81
N ALA A 263 7.81 -21.16 4.79
CA ALA A 263 8.54 -20.55 3.67
C ALA A 263 9.57 -19.50 4.11
N ARG A 264 9.21 -18.65 5.08
CA ARG A 264 10.06 -17.61 5.71
C ARG A 264 11.09 -18.11 6.74
N ASN A 265 11.21 -19.42 6.95
CA ASN A 265 12.07 -20.01 7.99
C ASN A 265 13.35 -20.66 7.44
N VAL A 266 13.54 -20.67 6.12
CA VAL A 266 14.58 -21.46 5.42
C VAL A 266 15.17 -20.66 4.28
N ASP A 267 16.43 -20.95 3.92
CA ASP A 267 17.00 -20.47 2.67
C ASP A 267 16.30 -21.07 1.45
N TRP A 268 15.98 -20.22 0.50
CA TRP A 268 15.57 -20.59 -0.84
C TRP A 268 16.80 -20.64 -1.75
N THR A 269 16.77 -21.53 -2.73
CA THR A 269 17.88 -21.68 -3.69
C THR A 269 17.76 -20.65 -4.82
N VAL A 270 18.85 -20.03 -5.25
CA VAL A 270 18.81 -19.14 -6.43
C VAL A 270 18.56 -19.98 -7.68
N HIS A 271 17.46 -19.70 -8.38
CA HIS A 271 17.11 -20.29 -9.68
C HIS A 271 17.75 -19.49 -10.83
N SER A 272 17.65 -18.17 -10.78
CA SER A 272 18.26 -17.23 -11.73
C SER A 272 18.47 -15.86 -11.09
N ILE A 273 19.45 -15.09 -11.58
CA ILE A 273 19.74 -13.73 -11.10
C ILE A 273 20.43 -12.91 -12.20
N SER A 274 20.07 -11.63 -12.28
CA SER A 274 20.64 -10.58 -13.12
C SER A 274 20.84 -9.29 -12.31
N GLU A 275 21.22 -8.18 -12.94
CA GLU A 275 21.36 -6.88 -12.26
C GLU A 275 20.03 -6.32 -11.72
N SER A 276 18.89 -6.66 -12.34
CA SER A 276 17.57 -6.10 -12.00
C SER A 276 16.50 -7.15 -11.67
N SER A 277 16.83 -8.45 -11.66
CA SER A 277 15.88 -9.51 -11.33
C SER A 277 16.54 -10.68 -10.61
N VAL A 278 15.79 -11.33 -9.72
CA VAL A 278 16.19 -12.59 -9.07
C VAL A 278 14.98 -13.52 -8.97
N THR A 279 15.19 -14.81 -9.23
CA THR A 279 14.21 -15.87 -8.99
C THR A 279 14.78 -16.84 -7.97
N TYR A 280 14.03 -17.08 -6.90
CA TYR A 280 14.32 -18.07 -5.87
C TYR A 280 13.41 -19.30 -6.02
N GLU A 281 13.92 -20.48 -5.65
CA GLU A 281 13.21 -21.75 -5.68
C GLU A 281 13.18 -22.42 -4.29
N LEU A 282 11.99 -22.81 -3.84
CA LEU A 282 11.77 -23.67 -2.67
C LEU A 282 11.13 -25.00 -3.09
N THR A 283 11.73 -26.09 -2.65
CA THR A 283 11.25 -27.47 -2.85
C THR A 283 11.25 -28.24 -1.53
N PRO A 284 10.51 -29.37 -1.43
CA PRO A 284 10.41 -30.15 -0.21
C PRO A 284 11.76 -30.60 0.38
N SER A 285 12.02 -30.18 1.62
CA SER A 285 13.14 -30.65 2.45
C SER A 285 12.63 -31.54 3.60
N ASP A 286 13.54 -32.16 4.36
CA ASP A 286 13.14 -32.96 5.53
C ASP A 286 12.45 -32.09 6.60
N TYR A 287 12.83 -30.82 6.71
CA TYR A 287 12.17 -29.85 7.59
C TYR A 287 10.73 -29.56 7.15
N THR A 288 10.51 -29.29 5.85
CA THR A 288 9.16 -28.98 5.36
C THR A 288 8.26 -30.22 5.39
N ARG A 289 8.76 -31.39 4.98
CA ARG A 289 8.02 -32.67 5.02
C ARG A 289 7.58 -33.06 6.44
N ALA A 290 8.37 -32.75 7.46
CA ALA A 290 8.00 -33.01 8.85
C ALA A 290 6.76 -32.22 9.33
N MET A 291 6.39 -31.14 8.63
CA MET A 291 5.19 -30.33 8.90
C MET A 291 4.08 -30.56 7.86
N TRP A 292 4.45 -30.68 6.58
CA TRP A 292 3.54 -30.80 5.45
C TRP A 292 4.21 -31.61 4.34
N ASP A 293 4.00 -32.93 4.37
CA ASP A 293 4.57 -33.87 3.39
C ASP A 293 3.76 -33.84 2.08
N LYS A 294 4.00 -32.81 1.27
CA LYS A 294 3.41 -32.65 -0.06
C LYS A 294 4.46 -32.32 -1.13
N PRO A 295 4.30 -32.83 -2.37
CA PRO A 295 5.20 -32.55 -3.47
C PRO A 295 4.86 -31.19 -4.10
N PHE A 296 5.55 -30.14 -3.66
CA PHE A 296 5.38 -28.79 -4.21
C PHE A 296 6.67 -28.29 -4.89
N LYS A 297 6.54 -27.21 -5.64
CA LYS A 297 7.65 -26.32 -6.01
C LYS A 297 7.15 -24.89 -5.98
N CYS A 298 7.87 -24.01 -5.29
CA CYS A 298 7.62 -22.57 -5.36
C CYS A 298 8.75 -21.90 -6.16
N LEU A 299 8.40 -21.02 -7.09
CA LEU A 299 9.31 -20.05 -7.70
C LEU A 299 8.85 -18.65 -7.30
N PHE A 300 9.73 -17.87 -6.69
CA PHE A 300 9.47 -16.47 -6.38
C PHE A 300 10.42 -15.57 -7.17
N THR A 301 9.88 -14.83 -8.13
CA THR A 301 10.63 -13.88 -8.96
C THR A 301 10.38 -12.46 -8.46
N VAL A 302 11.45 -11.69 -8.28
CA VAL A 302 11.43 -10.26 -8.00
C VAL A 302 12.10 -9.54 -9.16
N THR A 303 11.45 -8.53 -9.73
CA THR A 303 11.98 -7.75 -10.86
C THR A 303 11.84 -6.26 -10.58
N LEU A 304 12.97 -5.57 -10.57
CA LEU A 304 13.07 -4.13 -10.42
C LEU A 304 13.00 -3.46 -11.80
N LYS A 305 12.06 -2.53 -11.94
CA LYS A 305 11.88 -1.67 -13.12
C LYS A 305 12.24 -0.22 -12.77
N GLU A 306 12.01 0.70 -13.71
CA GLU A 306 12.24 2.13 -13.52
C GLU A 306 11.32 2.73 -12.45
N ASP A 307 10.06 2.31 -12.47
CA ASP A 307 8.89 2.90 -11.82
C ASP A 307 8.16 1.94 -10.88
N CYS A 308 8.52 0.66 -10.84
CA CYS A 308 7.91 -0.31 -9.92
C CYS A 308 8.86 -1.46 -9.51
N LEU A 309 8.47 -2.16 -8.44
CA LEU A 309 9.00 -3.48 -8.08
C LEU A 309 7.90 -4.53 -8.32
N ASP A 310 8.14 -5.43 -9.26
CA ASP A 310 7.24 -6.56 -9.53
C ASP A 310 7.68 -7.80 -8.76
N THR A 311 6.68 -8.56 -8.30
CA THR A 311 6.86 -9.87 -7.67
C THR A 311 5.89 -10.90 -8.25
N GLU A 312 6.37 -12.12 -8.46
CA GLU A 312 5.57 -13.27 -8.91
C GLU A 312 5.90 -14.50 -8.07
N LEU A 313 4.90 -15.07 -7.40
CA LEU A 313 4.98 -16.36 -6.74
C LEU A 313 4.21 -17.41 -7.55
N VAL A 314 4.92 -18.37 -8.14
CA VAL A 314 4.34 -19.56 -8.78
C VAL A 314 4.42 -20.73 -7.80
N VAL A 315 3.28 -21.33 -7.45
CA VAL A 315 3.19 -22.56 -6.67
C VAL A 315 2.72 -23.69 -7.59
N GLU A 316 3.53 -24.74 -7.73
CA GLU A 316 3.24 -25.92 -8.54
C GLU A 316 3.07 -27.16 -7.65
N ASN A 317 2.03 -27.96 -7.91
CA ASN A 317 1.94 -29.31 -7.35
C ASN A 317 2.72 -30.26 -8.25
N THR A 318 3.92 -30.64 -7.82
CA THR A 318 4.83 -31.54 -8.57
C THR A 318 4.50 -33.02 -8.36
N GLY A 319 3.41 -33.33 -7.66
CA GLY A 319 2.89 -34.68 -7.47
C GLY A 319 2.26 -35.27 -8.73
N SER A 320 2.12 -36.60 -8.74
CA SER A 320 1.60 -37.35 -9.89
C SER A 320 0.12 -37.77 -9.77
N ALA A 321 -0.55 -37.48 -8.65
CA ALA A 321 -1.92 -37.93 -8.41
C ALA A 321 -2.69 -37.12 -7.33
N GLU A 322 -2.08 -36.84 -6.18
CA GLU A 322 -2.78 -36.17 -5.08
C GLU A 322 -2.87 -34.66 -5.28
N ALA A 323 -4.06 -34.10 -5.02
CA ALA A 323 -4.21 -32.68 -4.79
C ALA A 323 -3.71 -32.27 -3.39
N PHE A 324 -3.44 -30.99 -3.21
CA PHE A 324 -3.31 -30.37 -1.88
C PHE A 324 -3.97 -28.99 -1.86
N ASP A 325 -4.33 -28.56 -0.66
CA ASP A 325 -4.80 -27.21 -0.39
C ASP A 325 -3.69 -26.43 0.33
N PHE A 326 -3.56 -25.13 0.05
CA PHE A 326 -2.64 -24.23 0.73
C PHE A 326 -3.24 -22.82 0.87
N GLN A 327 -2.73 -22.04 1.82
CA GLN A 327 -2.89 -20.58 1.86
C GLN A 327 -1.53 -19.93 1.57
N ALA A 328 -1.56 -18.72 1.02
CA ALA A 328 -0.35 -17.93 0.79
C ALA A 328 -0.55 -16.47 1.21
N ALA A 329 0.52 -15.80 1.62
CA ALA A 329 0.59 -14.34 1.70
C ALA A 329 2.01 -13.81 1.49
N LEU A 330 2.11 -12.60 0.96
CA LEU A 330 3.24 -11.70 1.20
C LEU A 330 2.86 -10.79 2.38
N HIS A 331 3.49 -11.00 3.53
CA HIS A 331 3.22 -10.24 4.76
C HIS A 331 3.94 -8.89 4.73
N SER A 332 3.62 -8.05 3.74
CA SER A 332 4.37 -6.86 3.34
C SER A 332 4.42 -5.77 4.41
N TYR A 333 5.60 -5.50 4.96
CA TYR A 333 5.89 -4.39 5.87
C TYR A 333 6.32 -3.17 5.05
N PHE A 334 5.48 -2.13 5.01
CA PHE A 334 5.81 -0.89 4.31
C PHE A 334 6.34 0.18 5.28
N ASP A 335 7.43 0.84 4.91
CA ASP A 335 8.02 1.97 5.62
C ASP A 335 7.14 3.22 5.51
N ILE A 336 6.91 3.90 6.62
CA ILE A 336 6.08 5.12 6.69
C ILE A 336 6.71 6.19 7.60
N SER A 337 6.39 7.45 7.36
CA SER A 337 6.89 8.61 8.11
C SER A 337 6.31 8.73 9.53
N SER A 338 5.05 8.33 9.70
CA SER A 338 4.32 8.13 10.95
C SER A 338 2.95 7.54 10.64
N ILE A 339 2.42 6.65 11.47
CA ILE A 339 1.06 6.10 11.33
C ILE A 339 -0.02 7.21 11.32
N LYS A 340 0.29 8.39 11.87
CA LYS A 340 -0.59 9.57 11.89
C LYS A 340 -0.64 10.34 10.56
N ASN A 341 0.40 10.20 9.74
CA ASN A 341 0.51 10.82 8.42
C ASN A 341 0.01 9.90 7.30
N THR A 342 -0.39 8.68 7.68
CA THR A 342 -0.65 7.56 6.77
C THR A 342 -2.14 7.23 6.68
N SER A 343 -2.57 6.91 5.47
CA SER A 343 -3.88 6.31 5.20
C SER A 343 -3.76 5.18 4.17
N VAL A 344 -4.76 4.30 4.12
CA VAL A 344 -4.87 3.26 3.09
C VAL A 344 -6.19 3.43 2.33
N GLY A 345 -6.09 3.82 1.07
CA GLY A 345 -7.22 3.86 0.13
C GLY A 345 -7.29 2.59 -0.73
N GLY A 346 -8.29 2.50 -1.61
CA GLY A 346 -8.56 1.34 -2.47
C GLY A 346 -10.05 0.94 -2.39
N SER A 347 -10.42 -0.22 -2.92
CA SER A 347 -11.82 -0.69 -2.98
C SER A 347 -12.43 -1.12 -1.63
N PHE A 348 -11.96 -0.59 -0.50
CA PHE A 348 -12.35 -1.00 0.86
C PHE A 348 -13.80 -0.70 1.23
N SER A 349 -14.38 0.42 0.78
CA SER A 349 -15.73 0.83 1.18
C SER A 349 -16.80 -0.17 0.72
N GLY A 350 -17.66 -0.59 1.64
CA GLY A 350 -18.70 -1.60 1.43
C GLY A 350 -18.20 -3.05 1.46
N LYS A 351 -16.90 -3.30 1.74
CA LYS A 351 -16.35 -4.67 1.81
C LYS A 351 -16.49 -5.27 3.19
N THR A 352 -16.72 -6.58 3.22
CA THR A 352 -16.64 -7.38 4.45
C THR A 352 -15.18 -7.58 4.85
N PHE A 353 -14.89 -7.43 6.15
CA PHE A 353 -13.61 -7.81 6.74
C PHE A 353 -13.78 -8.65 8.01
N LEU A 354 -12.88 -9.60 8.23
CA LEU A 354 -12.75 -10.30 9.51
C LEU A 354 -11.91 -9.45 10.46
N ASN A 355 -12.51 -8.99 11.55
CA ASN A 355 -11.79 -8.27 12.62
C ASN A 355 -11.18 -9.29 13.60
N LYS A 356 -9.85 -9.41 13.62
CA LYS A 356 -9.15 -10.33 14.54
C LYS A 356 -8.96 -9.76 15.95
N MET A 357 -9.26 -8.47 16.17
CA MET A 357 -9.18 -7.82 17.49
C MET A 357 -10.38 -8.14 18.40
N LEU A 358 -11.39 -8.84 17.87
CA LEU A 358 -12.55 -9.30 18.63
C LEU A 358 -12.31 -10.72 19.18
N ASP A 359 -12.90 -11.04 20.33
CA ASP A 359 -12.91 -12.39 20.91
C ASP A 359 -14.37 -12.91 21.04
N PRO A 360 -14.81 -13.87 20.19
CA PRO A 360 -14.10 -14.41 19.04
C PRO A 360 -14.02 -13.41 17.87
N PRO A 361 -13.09 -13.60 16.90
CA PRO A 361 -13.04 -12.83 15.67
C PRO A 361 -14.36 -12.86 14.91
N ALA A 362 -14.78 -11.73 14.35
CA ALA A 362 -16.08 -11.59 13.70
C ALA A 362 -16.02 -10.72 12.44
N GLU A 363 -16.93 -10.98 11.50
CA GLU A 363 -17.07 -10.19 10.27
C GLU A 363 -17.77 -8.85 10.54
N GLN A 364 -17.29 -7.80 9.87
CA GLN A 364 -17.82 -6.45 9.88
C GLN A 364 -17.75 -5.86 8.46
N VAL A 365 -18.43 -4.73 8.21
CA VAL A 365 -18.35 -4.00 6.93
C VAL A 365 -17.54 -2.72 7.13
N GLU A 366 -16.66 -2.41 6.18
CA GLU A 366 -15.88 -1.18 6.18
C GLU A 366 -16.63 -0.07 5.44
N GLU A 367 -17.08 0.95 6.16
CA GLU A 367 -17.82 2.07 5.56
C GLU A 367 -16.89 3.18 5.03
N ARG A 368 -15.59 3.13 5.37
CA ARG A 368 -14.60 4.13 4.97
C ARG A 368 -14.04 3.85 3.58
N SER A 369 -13.97 4.88 2.74
CA SER A 369 -13.19 4.88 1.49
C SER A 369 -11.68 5.01 1.70
N GLU A 370 -11.28 5.45 2.90
CA GLU A 370 -9.88 5.63 3.28
C GLU A 370 -9.70 5.27 4.76
N ILE A 371 -8.82 4.32 5.03
CA ILE A 371 -8.59 3.74 6.34
C ILE A 371 -7.42 4.46 7.01
N THR A 372 -7.69 5.05 8.17
CA THR A 372 -6.67 5.49 9.13
C THR A 372 -6.61 4.52 10.30
N ILE A 373 -5.40 4.34 10.86
CA ILE A 373 -5.13 3.44 11.98
C ILE A 373 -4.78 4.28 13.21
N ALA A 374 -5.61 4.16 14.26
CA ALA A 374 -5.47 4.90 15.52
C ALA A 374 -5.56 4.00 16.77
N GLU A 375 -5.51 2.68 16.56
CA GLU A 375 -5.66 1.60 17.52
C GLU A 375 -4.86 0.37 17.03
N GLU A 376 -4.66 -0.63 17.89
CA GLU A 376 -4.06 -1.90 17.45
C GLU A 376 -4.96 -2.55 16.40
N TYR A 377 -4.37 -2.94 15.27
CA TYR A 377 -5.11 -3.24 14.05
C TYR A 377 -4.71 -4.62 13.54
N ASP A 378 -5.69 -5.50 13.37
CA ASP A 378 -5.56 -6.75 12.61
C ASP A 378 -6.89 -7.08 11.93
N ARG A 379 -6.97 -6.86 10.62
CA ARG A 379 -8.20 -7.02 9.83
C ARG A 379 -7.93 -7.63 8.46
N VAL A 380 -8.70 -8.66 8.10
CA VAL A 380 -8.63 -9.36 6.79
C VAL A 380 -9.78 -8.89 5.92
N TYR A 381 -9.50 -8.13 4.87
CA TYR A 381 -10.48 -7.58 3.93
C TYR A 381 -10.64 -8.52 2.73
N ALA A 382 -11.85 -9.09 2.58
CA ALA A 382 -12.13 -10.07 1.54
C ALA A 382 -12.38 -9.40 0.19
N GLY A 383 -11.74 -9.88 -0.87
CA GLY A 383 -11.95 -9.34 -2.22
C GLY A 383 -11.46 -7.90 -2.41
N VAL A 384 -10.45 -7.46 -1.66
CA VAL A 384 -9.72 -6.19 -1.86
C VAL A 384 -8.32 -6.55 -2.34
N ASN A 385 -7.93 -6.02 -3.49
CA ASN A 385 -6.67 -6.37 -4.18
C ASN A 385 -5.96 -5.15 -4.80
N ASP A 386 -6.50 -3.94 -4.60
CA ASP A 386 -6.05 -2.65 -5.10
C ASP A 386 -5.65 -1.62 -4.01
N PRO A 387 -5.08 -2.01 -2.83
CA PRO A 387 -4.82 -1.04 -1.78
C PRO A 387 -3.73 -0.02 -2.17
N VAL A 388 -3.94 1.23 -1.76
CA VAL A 388 -3.05 2.37 -1.99
C VAL A 388 -2.64 2.95 -0.66
N LEU A 389 -1.40 2.70 -0.26
CA LEU A 389 -0.79 3.27 0.94
C LEU A 389 -0.38 4.71 0.65
N LYS A 390 -1.00 5.69 1.30
CA LYS A 390 -0.63 7.11 1.17
C LYS A 390 0.11 7.56 2.41
N ASP A 391 1.24 8.24 2.21
CA ASP A 391 2.04 8.83 3.28
C ASP A 391 2.28 10.32 2.99
N SER A 392 1.51 11.17 3.69
CA SER A 392 1.59 12.62 3.56
C SER A 392 2.90 13.22 4.06
N GLY A 393 3.65 12.52 4.92
CA GLY A 393 4.98 12.94 5.37
C GLY A 393 6.09 12.60 4.37
N LYS A 394 5.89 11.56 3.55
CA LYS A 394 6.71 11.31 2.33
C LYS A 394 6.28 12.16 1.13
N GLY A 395 5.05 12.71 1.15
CA GLY A 395 4.43 13.37 0.00
C GLY A 395 4.08 12.42 -1.14
N LYS A 396 4.00 11.11 -0.85
CA LYS A 396 3.92 10.03 -1.84
C LYS A 396 2.96 8.92 -1.41
N GLN A 397 2.50 8.18 -2.40
CA GLN A 397 1.70 6.98 -2.24
C GLN A 397 2.37 5.78 -2.91
N LEU A 398 2.01 4.58 -2.46
CA LEU A 398 2.40 3.31 -3.03
C LEU A 398 1.12 2.57 -3.41
N LYS A 399 0.91 2.33 -4.71
CA LYS A 399 -0.13 1.40 -5.17
C LYS A 399 0.42 -0.02 -5.04
N ILE A 400 -0.31 -0.89 -4.35
CA ILE A 400 -0.02 -2.33 -4.28
C ILE A 400 -1.00 -3.03 -5.22
N VAL A 401 -0.54 -3.31 -6.44
CA VAL A 401 -1.40 -3.82 -7.53
C VAL A 401 -1.31 -5.34 -7.58
N ASN A 402 -2.38 -6.02 -7.18
CA ASN A 402 -2.45 -7.49 -7.23
C ASN A 402 -3.22 -7.97 -8.47
N SER A 403 -2.48 -8.25 -9.55
CA SER A 403 -3.05 -8.61 -10.85
C SER A 403 -3.46 -10.08 -10.99
N ALA A 404 -2.92 -10.97 -10.16
CA ALA A 404 -3.31 -12.38 -10.11
C ALA A 404 -3.10 -12.99 -8.71
N GLY A 405 -3.84 -14.05 -8.41
CA GLY A 405 -3.67 -14.92 -7.25
C GLY A 405 -4.10 -14.34 -5.90
N TRP A 406 -3.55 -13.20 -5.51
CA TRP A 406 -3.89 -12.50 -4.27
C TRP A 406 -5.27 -11.85 -4.41
N LYS A 407 -6.19 -12.20 -3.52
CA LYS A 407 -7.61 -11.80 -3.58
C LYS A 407 -8.04 -10.96 -2.38
N ASP A 408 -7.31 -11.08 -1.29
CA ASP A 408 -7.65 -10.53 0.01
C ASP A 408 -6.49 -9.65 0.48
N THR A 409 -6.80 -8.57 1.20
CA THR A 409 -5.79 -7.67 1.79
C THR A 409 -5.86 -7.77 3.30
N VAL A 410 -4.71 -7.90 3.98
CA VAL A 410 -4.66 -7.75 5.45
C VAL A 410 -4.02 -6.42 5.80
N LEU A 411 -4.67 -5.68 6.72
CA LEU A 411 -4.09 -4.50 7.34
C LEU A 411 -3.70 -4.84 8.77
N TRP A 412 -2.43 -4.63 9.10
CA TRP A 412 -1.91 -4.87 10.46
C TRP A 412 -0.94 -3.79 10.94
N ASN A 413 -1.10 -3.38 12.20
CA ASN A 413 -0.15 -2.52 12.91
C ASN A 413 -0.25 -2.77 14.44
N PRO A 414 0.88 -2.98 15.15
CA PRO A 414 0.91 -3.25 16.60
C PRO A 414 0.85 -1.96 17.42
N TYR A 415 -0.12 -1.10 17.10
CA TYR A 415 -0.17 0.32 17.48
C TYR A 415 0.16 0.61 18.95
N GLY A 416 1.06 1.57 19.18
CA GLY A 416 1.57 1.92 20.50
C GLY A 416 2.74 1.05 21.00
N ASN A 417 3.10 -0.02 20.29
CA ASN A 417 4.27 -0.84 20.64
C ASN A 417 5.58 -0.24 20.10
N GLU A 418 6.14 0.71 20.85
CA GLU A 418 7.42 1.37 20.56
C GLU A 418 8.58 0.37 20.31
N GLY A 419 8.59 -0.75 21.03
CA GLY A 419 9.64 -1.78 20.90
C GLY A 419 9.63 -2.51 19.55
N MET A 420 8.48 -2.54 18.88
CA MET A 420 8.34 -3.06 17.52
C MET A 420 8.54 -1.97 16.45
N GLY A 421 8.60 -0.69 16.85
CA GLY A 421 8.66 0.45 15.93
C GLY A 421 7.34 0.73 15.19
N TYR A 422 6.19 0.58 15.86
CA TYR A 422 4.85 0.66 15.24
C TYR A 422 4.58 1.94 14.42
N ASP A 423 5.23 3.07 14.75
CA ASP A 423 5.01 4.35 14.05
C ASP A 423 5.81 4.42 12.73
N ASN A 424 6.76 3.51 12.50
CA ASN A 424 7.65 3.51 11.33
C ASN A 424 7.19 2.54 10.22
N PHE A 425 6.17 1.71 10.46
CA PHE A 425 5.68 0.78 9.44
C PHE A 425 4.17 0.53 9.51
N VAL A 426 3.59 0.09 8.41
CA VAL A 426 2.26 -0.56 8.38
C VAL A 426 2.32 -1.80 7.50
N CYS A 427 1.64 -2.87 7.89
CA CYS A 427 1.49 -4.03 7.01
C CYS A 427 0.25 -3.88 6.13
N VAL A 428 0.45 -4.04 4.82
CA VAL A 428 -0.60 -4.12 3.80
C VAL A 428 -0.34 -5.38 2.99
N GLU A 429 -0.80 -6.51 3.51
CA GLU A 429 -0.40 -7.84 3.06
C GLU A 429 -1.27 -8.30 1.87
N SER A 430 -0.64 -8.87 0.86
CA SER A 430 -1.33 -9.50 -0.28
C SER A 430 -1.58 -10.97 0.02
N VAL A 431 -2.85 -11.40 0.09
CA VAL A 431 -3.23 -12.68 0.68
C VAL A 431 -4.15 -13.51 -0.23
N ALA A 432 -3.93 -14.82 -0.23
CA ALA A 432 -4.88 -15.83 -0.67
C ALA A 432 -5.43 -16.52 0.59
N PHE A 433 -6.46 -15.90 1.20
CA PHE A 433 -6.90 -16.27 2.55
C PHE A 433 -7.79 -17.52 2.54
N THR A 434 -8.66 -17.63 1.53
CA THR A 434 -9.37 -18.88 1.25
C THR A 434 -8.38 -19.91 0.71
N PRO A 435 -8.32 -21.14 1.26
CA PRO A 435 -7.41 -22.18 0.76
C PRO A 435 -7.55 -22.44 -0.74
N VAL A 436 -6.43 -22.40 -1.44
CA VAL A 436 -6.29 -22.72 -2.87
C VAL A 436 -6.02 -24.20 -3.00
N GLN A 437 -6.88 -24.91 -3.74
CA GLN A 437 -6.68 -26.31 -4.11
C GLN A 437 -5.86 -26.39 -5.42
N LEU A 438 -4.83 -27.24 -5.44
CA LEU A 438 -4.06 -27.58 -6.64
C LEU A 438 -4.04 -29.10 -6.86
N GLY A 439 -4.57 -29.53 -8.01
CA GLY A 439 -4.40 -30.87 -8.54
C GLY A 439 -2.98 -31.17 -9.03
N ALA A 440 -2.70 -32.43 -9.32
CA ALA A 440 -1.39 -32.89 -9.78
C ALA A 440 -0.96 -32.20 -11.10
N GLY A 441 0.21 -31.56 -11.09
CA GLY A 441 0.74 -30.78 -12.23
C GLY A 441 0.13 -29.39 -12.41
N GLU A 442 -0.87 -29.00 -11.60
CA GLU A 442 -1.45 -27.66 -11.66
C GLU A 442 -0.57 -26.61 -11.00
N LYS A 443 -0.76 -25.35 -11.42
CA LYS A 443 -0.03 -24.19 -10.90
C LYS A 443 -0.99 -23.09 -10.48
N TRP A 444 -0.65 -22.43 -9.39
CA TRP A 444 -1.23 -21.15 -8.98
C TRP A 444 -0.16 -20.07 -9.13
N VAL A 445 -0.59 -18.86 -9.49
CA VAL A 445 0.30 -17.70 -9.68
C VAL A 445 -0.27 -16.52 -8.91
N GLY A 446 0.54 -15.92 -8.04
CA GLY A 446 0.25 -14.67 -7.35
C GLY A 446 1.21 -13.57 -7.80
N THR A 447 0.70 -12.48 -8.37
CA THR A 447 1.50 -11.34 -8.83
C THR A 447 1.15 -10.07 -8.06
N MET A 448 2.17 -9.37 -7.59
CA MET A 448 2.03 -8.08 -6.91
C MET A 448 3.08 -7.10 -7.45
N SER A 449 2.63 -5.94 -7.89
CA SER A 449 3.48 -4.80 -8.28
C SER A 449 3.39 -3.69 -7.25
N LEU A 450 4.53 -3.17 -6.80
CA LEU A 450 4.64 -2.00 -5.95
C LEU A 450 4.97 -0.79 -6.82
N VAL A 451 4.05 0.17 -6.94
CA VAL A 451 4.17 1.33 -7.84
C VAL A 451 4.19 2.63 -7.01
N PRO A 452 5.36 3.23 -6.77
CA PRO A 452 5.50 4.54 -6.13
C PRO A 452 4.97 5.68 -7.00
N GLU A 453 4.19 6.58 -6.40
CA GLU A 453 3.66 7.76 -7.07
C GLU A 453 3.69 8.97 -6.13
N PRO A 454 3.71 10.22 -6.64
CA PRO A 454 3.35 11.38 -5.84
C PRO A 454 1.94 11.22 -5.26
N ILE A 455 1.69 11.70 -4.05
CA ILE A 455 0.29 11.93 -3.64
C ILE A 455 -0.26 13.03 -4.55
N PRO A 456 -1.45 12.87 -5.15
CA PRO A 456 -2.16 13.98 -5.77
C PRO A 456 -2.47 15.06 -4.73
N THR A 457 -1.61 16.08 -4.65
CA THR A 457 -1.77 17.17 -3.71
C THR A 457 -2.79 18.18 -4.22
N ALA A 458 -3.99 18.15 -3.63
CA ALA A 458 -4.99 19.22 -3.78
C ALA A 458 -4.46 20.62 -3.44
N ALA A 459 -3.29 20.74 -2.80
CA ALA A 459 -2.58 21.99 -2.55
C ALA A 459 -2.22 22.80 -3.81
N ASN A 460 -2.24 22.20 -5.00
CA ASN A 460 -2.04 22.88 -6.28
C ASN A 460 -3.36 23.29 -6.98
N LEU A 461 -4.51 22.94 -6.41
CA LEU A 461 -5.80 23.44 -6.88
C LEU A 461 -6.02 24.87 -6.37
N LYS A 462 -6.60 25.70 -7.23
CA LYS A 462 -7.07 27.06 -6.94
C LYS A 462 -8.59 27.07 -7.02
N VAL A 463 -9.22 27.95 -6.27
CA VAL A 463 -10.67 28.19 -6.35
C VAL A 463 -10.90 29.45 -7.19
N ASP A 464 -11.86 29.41 -8.11
CA ASP A 464 -12.26 30.57 -8.91
C ASP A 464 -13.29 31.47 -8.16
N GLU A 465 -13.76 32.55 -8.81
CA GLU A 465 -14.75 33.45 -8.19
C GLU A 465 -16.14 32.82 -8.03
N GLY A 466 -16.47 31.79 -8.82
CA GLY A 466 -17.72 31.04 -8.72
C GLY A 466 -17.69 29.91 -7.67
N GLY A 467 -16.51 29.53 -7.21
CA GLY A 467 -16.29 28.52 -6.16
C GLY A 467 -15.88 27.15 -6.68
N LEU A 468 -15.56 27.00 -7.98
CA LEU A 468 -15.05 25.75 -8.53
C LEU A 468 -13.52 25.65 -8.41
N GLU A 469 -13.04 24.43 -8.20
CA GLU A 469 -11.61 24.13 -8.13
C GLU A 469 -11.00 23.90 -9.52
N TYR A 470 -9.76 24.35 -9.72
CA TYR A 470 -9.00 24.15 -10.95
C TYR A 470 -7.49 23.99 -10.69
N ALA A 471 -6.84 23.17 -11.50
CA ALA A 471 -5.39 23.18 -11.64
C ALA A 471 -4.97 24.34 -12.53
N GLU A 472 -3.96 25.12 -12.11
CA GLU A 472 -3.27 26.09 -12.96
C GLU A 472 -1.90 25.51 -13.34
N LEU A 473 -1.72 25.20 -14.62
CA LEU A 473 -0.48 24.69 -15.18
C LEU A 473 0.37 25.85 -15.69
N THR A 474 1.69 25.74 -15.56
CA THR A 474 2.67 26.73 -16.03
C THR A 474 3.90 26.04 -16.62
N HIS A 475 4.56 26.71 -17.57
CA HIS A 475 5.79 26.22 -18.20
C HIS A 475 6.87 27.32 -18.22
N PRO A 476 8.18 27.01 -18.09
CA PRO A 476 9.26 28.01 -18.10
C PRO A 476 9.32 28.93 -19.34
N SER A 477 8.67 28.56 -20.45
CA SER A 477 8.51 29.41 -21.64
C SER A 477 7.53 30.58 -21.44
N GLY A 478 6.75 30.58 -20.36
CA GLY A 478 5.67 31.54 -20.11
C GLY A 478 4.28 31.04 -20.48
N ALA A 479 4.17 29.87 -21.11
CA ALA A 479 2.88 29.23 -21.37
C ALA A 479 2.16 28.84 -20.07
N SER A 480 0.84 28.84 -20.08
CA SER A 480 0.00 28.43 -18.95
C SER A 480 -1.35 27.84 -19.38
N ALA A 481 -2.01 27.07 -18.52
CA ALA A 481 -3.35 26.53 -18.77
C ALA A 481 -4.18 26.41 -17.49
N LYS A 482 -5.51 26.36 -17.62
CA LYS A 482 -6.44 26.14 -16.50
C LYS A 482 -7.36 24.96 -16.79
N VAL A 483 -7.41 24.00 -15.87
CA VAL A 483 -8.23 22.79 -15.99
C VAL A 483 -9.07 22.63 -14.73
N PHE A 484 -10.40 22.70 -14.86
CA PHE A 484 -11.32 22.63 -13.72
C PHE A 484 -11.59 21.18 -13.29
N THR A 485 -11.76 20.93 -12.00
CA THR A 485 -12.21 19.61 -11.47
C THR A 485 -13.59 19.26 -12.03
N TYR A 486 -14.47 20.25 -12.07
CA TYR A 486 -15.83 20.11 -12.57
C TYR A 486 -15.82 19.89 -14.08
N GLY A 487 -16.15 18.66 -14.46
CA GLY A 487 -16.15 18.19 -15.84
C GLY A 487 -14.77 17.92 -16.45
N ALA A 488 -13.68 18.01 -15.68
CA ALA A 488 -12.29 17.96 -16.16
C ALA A 488 -11.97 18.98 -17.28
N ASP A 489 -12.68 20.12 -17.29
CA ASP A 489 -12.75 21.02 -18.45
C ASP A 489 -11.53 21.96 -18.54
N VAL A 490 -10.80 21.92 -19.66
CA VAL A 490 -9.73 22.89 -19.97
C VAL A 490 -10.38 24.20 -20.41
N THR A 491 -10.20 25.26 -19.64
CA THR A 491 -10.88 26.56 -19.83
C THR A 491 -9.98 27.69 -20.31
N SER A 492 -8.67 27.48 -20.32
CA SER A 492 -7.66 28.44 -20.79
C SER A 492 -6.40 27.69 -21.20
N TYR A 493 -5.79 28.11 -22.31
CA TYR A 493 -4.45 27.75 -22.73
C TYR A 493 -3.80 28.99 -23.38
N VAL A 494 -2.88 29.59 -22.63
CA VAL A 494 -2.05 30.70 -23.11
C VAL A 494 -0.70 30.12 -23.54
N ASP A 495 -0.34 30.29 -24.81
CA ASP A 495 0.95 29.84 -25.33
C ASP A 495 2.13 30.73 -24.90
N ALA A 496 3.36 30.33 -25.24
CA ALA A 496 4.57 31.08 -24.93
C ALA A 496 4.65 32.48 -25.57
N SER A 497 3.79 32.80 -26.56
CA SER A 497 3.67 34.14 -27.16
C SER A 497 2.71 35.05 -26.39
N GLY A 498 1.94 34.50 -25.45
CA GLY A 498 0.87 35.20 -24.74
C GLY A 498 -0.49 35.15 -25.46
N THR A 499 -0.66 34.25 -26.43
CA THR A 499 -1.94 34.06 -27.14
C THR A 499 -2.80 33.05 -26.40
N GLU A 500 -4.01 33.47 -25.98
CA GLU A 500 -5.06 32.56 -25.48
C GLU A 500 -5.71 31.83 -26.66
N TRP A 501 -5.91 30.53 -26.50
CA TRP A 501 -6.45 29.65 -27.55
C TRP A 501 -7.81 29.06 -27.20
N ILE A 502 -8.23 29.10 -25.93
CA ILE A 502 -9.47 28.47 -25.45
C ILE A 502 -10.47 29.54 -25.03
N ALA A 503 -11.71 29.41 -25.51
CA ALA A 503 -12.79 30.32 -25.21
C ALA A 503 -13.74 29.76 -24.16
N VAL A 504 -14.05 30.57 -23.14
CA VAL A 504 -15.20 30.38 -22.26
C VAL A 504 -16.23 31.47 -22.53
N ARG A 505 -17.52 31.11 -22.62
CA ARG A 505 -18.56 32.12 -22.87
C ARG A 505 -18.66 33.11 -21.70
N PRO A 506 -18.87 34.41 -21.96
CA PRO A 506 -19.08 35.42 -20.91
C PRO A 506 -20.28 35.15 -19.98
N ASP A 507 -21.21 34.26 -20.36
CA ASP A 507 -22.36 33.81 -19.57
C ASP A 507 -22.25 32.34 -19.13
N ALA A 508 -21.04 31.77 -19.15
CA ALA A 508 -20.74 30.52 -18.47
C ALA A 508 -21.02 30.67 -16.97
N LYS A 509 -21.50 29.59 -16.36
CA LYS A 509 -21.63 29.51 -14.90
C LYS A 509 -20.48 28.68 -14.37
N MET A 510 -19.76 29.23 -13.41
CA MET A 510 -18.67 28.56 -12.70
C MET A 510 -19.14 28.16 -11.29
N ASP A 511 -20.36 27.64 -11.17
CA ASP A 511 -21.04 27.36 -9.89
C ASP A 511 -21.41 25.87 -9.69
N GLY A 512 -20.91 24.98 -10.57
CA GLY A 512 -21.23 23.55 -10.59
C GLY A 512 -22.69 23.20 -10.90
N SER A 513 -23.57 24.18 -11.15
CA SER A 513 -25.00 23.94 -11.37
C SER A 513 -25.35 23.44 -12.78
N LYS A 514 -24.40 23.54 -13.72
CA LYS A 514 -24.47 23.06 -15.10
C LYS A 514 -23.04 22.94 -15.67
N PRO A 515 -22.84 22.20 -16.78
CA PRO A 515 -21.58 22.23 -17.53
C PRO A 515 -21.08 23.64 -17.82
N ILE A 516 -19.76 23.81 -17.70
CA ILE A 516 -19.05 25.02 -18.13
C ILE A 516 -19.37 25.23 -19.61
N SER A 517 -19.73 26.47 -19.96
CA SER A 517 -20.22 26.80 -21.30
C SER A 517 -19.06 27.35 -22.14
N GLY A 518 -18.12 26.46 -22.50
CA GLY A 518 -16.84 26.80 -23.11
C GLY A 518 -15.87 25.63 -23.08
N GLY A 519 -14.57 25.92 -23.18
CA GLY A 519 -13.50 24.99 -22.85
C GLY A 519 -13.32 23.82 -23.82
N LEU A 520 -12.77 22.71 -23.31
CA LEU A 520 -12.61 21.43 -23.99
C LEU A 520 -13.58 20.40 -23.38
N SER A 521 -14.88 20.72 -23.39
CA SER A 521 -15.86 20.04 -22.54
C SER A 521 -16.12 18.58 -22.94
N HIS A 522 -16.06 17.67 -21.96
CA HIS A 522 -16.18 16.22 -22.19
C HIS A 522 -17.60 15.74 -22.55
N CYS A 523 -17.73 15.08 -23.70
CA CYS A 523 -18.92 14.36 -24.11
C CYS A 523 -18.73 12.85 -23.93
N PHE A 524 -19.11 12.29 -22.78
CA PHE A 524 -18.95 10.85 -22.46
C PHE A 524 -20.05 10.39 -21.49
N PRO A 525 -20.58 9.16 -21.61
CA PRO A 525 -20.28 8.11 -22.60
C PRO A 525 -21.15 8.19 -23.87
N GLN A 526 -21.83 9.32 -24.10
CA GLN A 526 -22.68 9.56 -25.26
C GLN A 526 -22.41 10.98 -25.79
N PHE A 527 -22.26 11.14 -27.11
CA PHE A 527 -22.11 12.45 -27.73
C PHE A 527 -23.48 12.99 -28.20
N GLY A 528 -24.12 12.27 -29.12
CA GLY A 528 -25.39 12.68 -29.72
C GLY A 528 -26.62 12.46 -28.83
N PRO A 529 -27.83 12.61 -29.40
CA PRO A 529 -29.07 12.10 -28.81
C PRO A 529 -29.00 10.57 -28.64
N GLY A 530 -29.63 10.03 -27.61
CA GLY A 530 -29.59 8.60 -27.32
C GLY A 530 -30.35 8.22 -26.04
N ALA A 531 -29.93 7.13 -25.40
CA ALA A 531 -30.59 6.57 -24.22
C ALA A 531 -30.37 7.40 -22.95
N ILE A 532 -29.23 8.10 -22.85
CA ILE A 532 -28.94 9.06 -21.77
C ILE A 532 -29.00 10.49 -22.29
N GLN A 533 -28.81 11.47 -21.39
CA GLN A 533 -28.76 12.89 -21.76
C GLN A 533 -27.71 13.17 -22.85
N GLN A 534 -28.01 14.12 -23.75
CA GLN A 534 -27.09 14.51 -24.82
C GLN A 534 -25.76 15.03 -24.24
N HIS A 535 -24.65 14.65 -24.88
CA HIS A 535 -23.27 14.85 -24.40
C HIS A 535 -22.92 14.10 -23.09
N GLY A 536 -23.78 13.19 -22.61
CA GLY A 536 -23.49 12.33 -21.48
C GLY A 536 -23.33 13.07 -20.15
N PHE A 537 -22.66 12.44 -19.19
CA PHE A 537 -22.57 12.92 -17.80
C PHE A 537 -21.20 13.48 -17.41
N ALA A 538 -20.11 13.11 -18.10
CA ALA A 538 -18.73 13.44 -17.71
C ALA A 538 -18.49 14.92 -17.37
N ARG A 539 -19.03 15.84 -18.16
CA ARG A 539 -18.96 17.30 -17.97
C ARG A 539 -19.89 17.93 -16.91
N ASN A 540 -20.63 17.11 -16.13
CA ASN A 540 -21.66 17.58 -15.19
C ASN A 540 -21.32 17.23 -13.73
N VAL A 541 -20.11 16.70 -13.48
CA VAL A 541 -19.66 16.18 -12.18
C VAL A 541 -18.21 16.59 -11.94
N ASP A 542 -17.82 16.71 -10.68
CA ASP A 542 -16.41 16.80 -10.31
C ASP A 542 -15.68 15.48 -10.58
N TRP A 543 -14.48 15.61 -11.13
CA TRP A 543 -13.49 14.55 -11.23
C TRP A 543 -12.50 14.70 -10.08
N THR A 544 -11.94 13.58 -9.61
CA THR A 544 -10.93 13.58 -8.54
C THR A 544 -9.54 13.81 -9.12
N VAL A 545 -8.63 14.49 -8.40
CA VAL A 545 -7.23 14.59 -8.83
C VAL A 545 -6.58 13.21 -8.71
N HIS A 546 -6.11 12.65 -9.82
CA HIS A 546 -5.30 11.43 -9.86
C HIS A 546 -3.81 11.74 -9.67
N SER A 547 -3.32 12.80 -10.33
CA SER A 547 -1.97 13.33 -10.18
C SER A 547 -1.94 14.82 -10.57
N ILE A 548 -0.98 15.58 -10.05
CA ILE A 548 -0.79 16.99 -10.40
C ILE A 548 0.68 17.41 -10.22
N SER A 549 1.17 18.25 -11.14
CA SER A 549 2.51 18.84 -11.16
C SER A 549 2.42 20.28 -11.66
N GLU A 550 3.55 21.00 -11.78
CA GLU A 550 3.56 22.38 -12.30
C GLU A 550 3.07 22.47 -13.76
N SER A 551 3.27 21.44 -14.58
CA SER A 551 2.96 21.46 -16.02
C SER A 551 2.04 20.33 -16.49
N SER A 552 1.46 19.53 -15.58
CA SER A 552 0.53 18.46 -15.94
C SER A 552 -0.45 18.14 -14.81
N VAL A 553 -1.68 17.77 -15.15
CA VAL A 553 -2.70 17.25 -14.23
C VAL A 553 -3.39 16.04 -14.86
N THR A 554 -3.64 15.00 -14.07
CA THR A 554 -4.53 13.90 -14.44
C THR A 554 -5.74 13.90 -13.50
N TYR A 555 -6.94 13.93 -14.07
CA TYR A 555 -8.20 13.78 -13.37
C TYR A 555 -8.77 12.36 -13.55
N GLU A 556 -9.44 11.83 -12.54
CA GLU A 556 -10.10 10.52 -12.56
C GLU A 556 -11.62 10.64 -12.39
N LEU A 557 -12.38 9.84 -13.16
CA LEU A 557 -13.82 9.67 -13.00
C LEU A 557 -14.15 8.18 -12.88
N THR A 558 -14.75 7.81 -11.75
CA THR A 558 -15.25 6.47 -11.44
C THR A 558 -16.77 6.48 -11.22
N PRO A 559 -17.45 5.32 -11.21
CA PRO A 559 -18.91 5.28 -11.14
C PRO A 559 -19.42 5.76 -9.77
N SER A 560 -20.30 6.77 -9.79
CA SER A 560 -21.06 7.25 -8.65
C SER A 560 -22.55 6.88 -8.78
N ASP A 561 -23.35 7.13 -7.76
CA ASP A 561 -24.81 6.88 -7.83
C ASP A 561 -25.48 7.71 -8.93
N TYR A 562 -24.99 8.93 -9.17
CA TYR A 562 -25.45 9.78 -10.28
C TYR A 562 -25.12 9.17 -11.65
N THR A 563 -23.89 8.68 -11.85
CA THR A 563 -23.53 8.09 -13.15
C THR A 563 -24.19 6.73 -13.36
N ARG A 564 -24.26 5.87 -12.33
CA ARG A 564 -24.96 4.56 -12.37
C ARG A 564 -26.44 4.71 -12.71
N ALA A 565 -27.11 5.76 -12.22
CA ALA A 565 -28.51 6.03 -12.54
C ALA A 565 -28.77 6.31 -14.04
N MET A 566 -27.73 6.64 -14.83
CA MET A 566 -27.81 6.84 -16.27
C MET A 566 -27.15 5.70 -17.06
N TRP A 567 -26.00 5.21 -16.60
CA TRP A 567 -25.18 4.20 -17.26
C TRP A 567 -24.53 3.31 -16.21
N ASP A 568 -25.23 2.23 -15.84
CA ASP A 568 -24.75 1.25 -14.88
C ASP A 568 -23.71 0.31 -15.53
N LYS A 569 -22.49 0.83 -15.68
CA LYS A 569 -21.33 0.07 -16.17
C LYS A 569 -20.10 0.31 -15.28
N PRO A 570 -19.26 -0.72 -15.07
CA PRO A 570 -17.99 -0.58 -14.37
C PRO A 570 -16.95 0.04 -15.31
N PHE A 571 -16.64 1.31 -15.11
CA PHE A 571 -15.62 2.02 -15.89
C PHE A 571 -14.65 2.76 -14.98
N LYS A 572 -13.55 3.24 -15.56
CA LYS A 572 -12.70 4.29 -15.01
C LYS A 572 -12.21 5.15 -16.16
N CYS A 573 -12.32 6.46 -16.03
CA CYS A 573 -11.72 7.41 -16.98
C CYS A 573 -10.54 8.11 -16.31
N LEU A 574 -9.41 8.22 -17.00
CA LEU A 574 -8.31 9.12 -16.66
C LEU A 574 -8.19 10.17 -17.76
N PHE A 575 -8.27 11.44 -17.42
CA PHE A 575 -8.03 12.55 -18.33
C PHE A 575 -6.78 13.31 -17.92
N THR A 576 -5.72 13.20 -18.73
CA THR A 576 -4.44 13.88 -18.52
C THR A 576 -4.36 15.10 -19.42
N VAL A 577 -3.94 16.24 -18.85
CA VAL A 577 -3.60 17.47 -19.56
C VAL A 577 -2.16 17.81 -19.26
N THR A 578 -1.32 17.91 -20.29
CA THR A 578 0.12 18.20 -20.17
C THR A 578 0.48 19.43 -21.00
N LEU A 579 0.97 20.46 -20.31
CA LEU A 579 1.47 21.69 -20.89
C LEU A 579 2.95 21.54 -21.26
N LYS A 580 3.29 21.87 -22.50
CA LYS A 580 4.66 21.88 -23.06
C LYS A 580 5.04 23.31 -23.49
N GLU A 581 6.20 23.45 -24.13
CA GLU A 581 6.68 24.76 -24.61
C GLU A 581 5.76 25.37 -25.68
N ASP A 582 5.30 24.54 -26.62
CA ASP A 582 4.61 24.92 -27.86
C ASP A 582 3.23 24.25 -28.04
N CYS A 583 2.83 23.31 -27.18
CA CYS A 583 1.51 22.68 -27.23
C CYS A 583 0.91 22.38 -25.84
N LEU A 584 -0.40 22.13 -25.84
CA LEU A 584 -1.14 21.51 -24.76
C LEU A 584 -1.63 20.13 -25.23
N ASP A 585 -1.09 19.06 -24.65
CA ASP A 585 -1.49 17.70 -24.96
C ASP A 585 -2.62 17.25 -24.01
N THR A 586 -3.60 16.54 -24.55
CA THR A 586 -4.70 15.96 -23.78
C THR A 586 -4.89 14.48 -24.12
N GLU A 587 -4.99 13.62 -23.10
CA GLU A 587 -5.20 12.18 -23.25
C GLU A 587 -6.41 11.73 -22.40
N LEU A 588 -7.34 10.97 -22.99
CA LEU A 588 -8.44 10.33 -22.28
C LEU A 588 -8.29 8.81 -22.38
N VAL A 589 -7.93 8.17 -21.27
CA VAL A 589 -7.92 6.71 -21.13
C VAL A 589 -9.26 6.27 -20.53
N VAL A 590 -9.92 5.30 -21.17
CA VAL A 590 -11.14 4.68 -20.65
C VAL A 590 -10.88 3.19 -20.40
N GLU A 591 -10.95 2.80 -19.14
CA GLU A 591 -10.77 1.43 -18.67
C GLU A 591 -12.14 0.81 -18.36
N ASN A 592 -12.32 -0.46 -18.75
CA ASN A 592 -13.43 -1.29 -18.29
C ASN A 592 -12.98 -2.07 -17.06
N THR A 593 -13.47 -1.68 -15.89
CA THR A 593 -13.09 -2.28 -14.60
C THR A 593 -13.92 -3.52 -14.25
N GLY A 594 -14.82 -3.95 -15.14
CA GLY A 594 -15.64 -5.15 -14.99
C GLY A 594 -14.95 -6.44 -15.42
N SER A 595 -15.23 -7.54 -14.73
CA SER A 595 -14.58 -8.84 -14.98
C SER A 595 -15.18 -9.67 -16.12
N ALA A 596 -16.23 -9.20 -16.81
CA ALA A 596 -16.98 -10.04 -17.77
C ALA A 596 -17.79 -9.29 -18.86
N GLU A 597 -18.31 -8.09 -18.58
CA GLU A 597 -19.17 -7.37 -19.54
C GLU A 597 -18.40 -6.34 -20.35
N ALA A 598 -18.46 -6.44 -21.68
CA ALA A 598 -18.08 -5.34 -22.57
C ALA A 598 -19.16 -4.23 -22.57
N PHE A 599 -18.76 -3.00 -22.88
CA PHE A 599 -19.67 -1.89 -23.12
C PHE A 599 -19.24 -1.07 -24.35
N ASP A 600 -20.22 -0.54 -25.07
CA ASP A 600 -20.01 0.47 -26.10
C ASP A 600 -20.11 1.88 -25.48
N PHE A 601 -19.33 2.83 -26.00
CA PHE A 601 -19.41 4.24 -25.60
C PHE A 601 -19.07 5.16 -26.79
N GLN A 602 -19.40 6.44 -26.63
CA GLN A 602 -18.94 7.54 -27.48
C GLN A 602 -18.15 8.52 -26.61
N ALA A 603 -17.08 9.07 -27.17
CA ALA A 603 -16.29 10.13 -26.57
C ALA A 603 -16.06 11.25 -27.59
N ALA A 604 -16.14 12.51 -27.14
CA ALA A 604 -15.69 13.68 -27.89
C ALA A 604 -15.31 14.81 -26.93
N LEU A 605 -14.41 15.70 -27.37
CA LEU A 605 -14.23 17.03 -26.76
C LEU A 605 -15.09 18.02 -27.55
N HIS A 606 -15.90 18.81 -26.85
CA HIS A 606 -16.72 19.86 -27.45
C HIS A 606 -15.98 21.19 -27.31
N SER A 607 -14.95 21.35 -28.14
CA SER A 607 -13.92 22.39 -28.02
C SER A 607 -14.39 23.78 -28.47
N TYR A 608 -14.10 24.78 -27.63
CA TYR A 608 -14.31 26.20 -27.91
C TYR A 608 -12.95 26.89 -28.05
N PHE A 609 -12.61 27.33 -29.26
CA PHE A 609 -11.37 28.06 -29.52
C PHE A 609 -11.61 29.57 -29.46
N ASP A 610 -10.68 30.32 -28.89
CA ASP A 610 -10.67 31.78 -28.99
C ASP A 610 -10.25 32.22 -30.39
N ILE A 611 -11.00 33.18 -30.95
CA ILE A 611 -10.79 33.65 -32.32
C ILE A 611 -10.99 35.16 -32.42
N SER A 612 -10.07 35.84 -33.12
CA SER A 612 -10.15 37.29 -33.32
C SER A 612 -11.41 37.71 -34.10
N SER A 613 -11.83 36.92 -35.10
CA SER A 613 -13.09 37.08 -35.81
C SER A 613 -13.32 35.87 -36.72
N ILE A 614 -14.54 35.34 -36.76
CA ILE A 614 -14.92 34.25 -37.68
C ILE A 614 -14.61 34.56 -39.16
N LYS A 615 -14.58 35.86 -39.55
CA LYS A 615 -14.22 36.31 -40.90
C LYS A 615 -12.75 36.13 -41.27
N ASN A 616 -11.89 36.01 -40.25
CA ASN A 616 -10.44 35.85 -40.37
C ASN A 616 -10.00 34.44 -39.96
N THR A 617 -10.95 33.54 -39.69
CA THR A 617 -10.70 32.18 -39.20
C THR A 617 -11.04 31.16 -40.26
N SER A 618 -10.17 30.17 -40.37
CA SER A 618 -10.35 28.98 -41.20
C SER A 618 -9.88 27.74 -40.44
N VAL A 619 -10.46 26.58 -40.76
CA VAL A 619 -10.02 25.29 -40.22
C VAL A 619 -9.36 24.49 -41.35
N GLY A 620 -8.04 24.38 -41.32
CA GLY A 620 -7.26 23.54 -42.23
C GLY A 620 -7.17 22.09 -41.74
N GLY A 621 -6.88 21.15 -42.64
CA GLY A 621 -6.71 19.74 -42.31
C GLY A 621 -6.93 18.83 -43.52
N SER A 622 -7.05 17.52 -43.31
CA SER A 622 -7.30 16.56 -44.40
C SER A 622 -8.76 16.59 -44.93
N PHE A 623 -9.38 17.76 -45.08
CA PHE A 623 -10.81 17.90 -45.41
C PHE A 623 -11.17 17.56 -46.85
N SER A 624 -10.31 17.91 -47.82
CA SER A 624 -10.62 17.74 -49.25
C SER A 624 -10.79 16.26 -49.61
N GLY A 625 -11.89 15.94 -50.29
CA GLY A 625 -12.29 14.58 -50.66
C GLY A 625 -12.94 13.76 -49.53
N LYS A 626 -13.22 14.35 -48.37
CA LYS A 626 -13.88 13.64 -47.25
C LYS A 626 -15.40 13.77 -47.31
N THR A 627 -16.09 12.70 -46.97
CA THR A 627 -17.53 12.71 -46.73
C THR A 627 -17.83 13.34 -45.36
N PHE A 628 -18.84 14.19 -45.31
CA PHE A 628 -19.41 14.72 -44.08
C PHE A 628 -20.94 14.63 -44.12
N LEU A 629 -21.56 14.44 -42.95
CA LEU A 629 -23.00 14.59 -42.78
C LEU A 629 -23.31 16.09 -42.62
N ASN A 630 -24.06 16.66 -43.56
CA ASN A 630 -24.55 18.03 -43.46
C ASN A 630 -25.87 18.05 -42.69
N LYS A 631 -25.85 18.59 -41.45
CA LYS A 631 -27.04 18.69 -40.60
C LYS A 631 -27.84 19.97 -40.81
N MET A 632 -27.34 20.90 -41.63
CA MET A 632 -28.11 22.09 -42.06
C MET A 632 -29.21 21.75 -43.08
N LEU A 633 -29.29 20.48 -43.51
CA LEU A 633 -30.32 19.97 -44.41
C LEU A 633 -31.40 19.21 -43.61
N ASP A 634 -32.64 19.27 -44.10
CA ASP A 634 -33.76 18.47 -43.59
C ASP A 634 -34.31 17.55 -44.71
N PRO A 635 -34.10 16.23 -44.64
CA PRO A 635 -33.30 15.51 -43.65
C PRO A 635 -31.78 15.76 -43.84
N PRO A 636 -30.96 15.55 -42.79
CA PRO A 636 -29.50 15.57 -42.91
C PRO A 636 -28.99 14.60 -43.98
N ALA A 637 -28.02 15.05 -44.79
CA ALA A 637 -27.53 14.26 -45.92
C ALA A 637 -26.00 14.32 -46.05
N GLU A 638 -25.42 13.23 -46.56
CA GLU A 638 -23.98 13.15 -46.83
C GLU A 638 -23.58 14.01 -48.04
N GLN A 639 -22.44 14.68 -47.92
CA GLN A 639 -21.84 15.51 -48.96
C GLN A 639 -20.31 15.29 -48.95
N VAL A 640 -19.65 15.57 -50.07
CA VAL A 640 -18.18 15.57 -50.15
C VAL A 640 -17.67 17.00 -49.97
N GLU A 641 -16.64 17.16 -49.14
CA GLU A 641 -15.96 18.44 -48.98
C GLU A 641 -14.85 18.57 -50.01
N GLU A 642 -14.97 19.54 -50.91
CA GLU A 642 -13.95 19.78 -51.94
C GLU A 642 -12.80 20.66 -51.40
N ARG A 643 -13.05 21.45 -50.35
CA ARG A 643 -12.08 22.41 -49.80
C ARG A 643 -11.05 21.70 -48.92
N SER A 644 -9.77 22.11 -49.03
CA SER A 644 -8.70 21.75 -48.09
C SER A 644 -8.76 22.55 -46.78
N GLU A 645 -9.51 23.65 -46.77
CA GLU A 645 -9.57 24.62 -45.69
C GLU A 645 -10.99 25.20 -45.59
N ILE A 646 -11.52 25.23 -44.37
CA ILE A 646 -12.92 25.53 -44.09
C ILE A 646 -13.06 26.93 -43.51
N THR A 647 -13.52 27.88 -44.33
CA THR A 647 -14.02 29.16 -43.84
C THR A 647 -15.50 29.04 -43.47
N ILE A 648 -15.86 29.57 -42.29
CA ILE A 648 -17.23 29.58 -41.76
C ILE A 648 -17.78 31.00 -41.92
N ALA A 649 -18.71 31.20 -42.86
CA ALA A 649 -19.31 32.51 -43.15
C ALA A 649 -20.81 32.62 -42.78
N GLU A 650 -21.40 31.48 -42.41
CA GLU A 650 -22.82 31.28 -42.10
C GLU A 650 -22.96 30.19 -41.03
N GLU A 651 -24.20 29.83 -40.65
CA GLU A 651 -24.45 28.75 -39.69
C GLU A 651 -23.93 27.39 -40.22
N TYR A 652 -23.28 26.62 -39.34
CA TYR A 652 -22.42 25.52 -39.77
C TYR A 652 -22.46 24.35 -38.77
N ASP A 653 -23.26 23.32 -39.07
CA ASP A 653 -23.24 22.03 -38.34
C ASP A 653 -23.00 20.87 -39.31
N ARG A 654 -21.83 20.24 -39.20
CA ARG A 654 -21.34 19.16 -40.07
C ARG A 654 -20.52 18.17 -39.28
N VAL A 655 -20.68 16.88 -39.59
CA VAL A 655 -19.88 15.80 -38.98
C VAL A 655 -19.00 15.16 -40.04
N TYR A 656 -17.70 15.37 -39.95
CA TYR A 656 -16.69 14.82 -40.85
C TYR A 656 -16.20 13.46 -40.35
N ALA A 657 -16.06 12.48 -41.24
CA ALA A 657 -15.52 11.16 -40.89
C ALA A 657 -14.07 11.01 -41.35
N GLY A 658 -13.17 10.60 -40.45
CA GLY A 658 -11.78 10.30 -40.77
C GLY A 658 -10.96 11.50 -41.26
N VAL A 659 -11.22 12.69 -40.71
CA VAL A 659 -10.29 13.83 -40.78
C VAL A 659 -9.33 13.71 -39.59
N ASN A 660 -8.04 13.75 -39.88
CA ASN A 660 -6.94 13.78 -38.91
C ASN A 660 -6.09 15.03 -39.16
#